data_AF-A0A1J4KC71-F1
#
_entry.id   AF-A0A1J4KC71-F1
#
_cell.length_a   1.000
_cell.length_b   1.000
_cell.length_c   1.000
_cell.angle_alpha   90.00
_cell.angle_beta   90.00
_cell.angle_gamma   90.00
#
_symmetry.space_group_name_H-M   'P 1'
#
loop_
_entity.id
_entity.type
_entity.pdbx_description
1 polymer ?
#
loop_
_entity_poly.entity_id
_entity_poly.type
_entity_poly.pdbx_seq_one_letter_code
_entity_poly.pdbx_strand_id
1 'polypeptide(L)'
;MLSSFLENNGENKRSRDQDQRKYINLKMSSLDDLLHEAECLERGSKGDSVSSIGIAQMASFFNKFSANDKTTLDGRLLLAQQGIDAAKTEIMLKDMQAELKPAELSTSICAETRTKQKYIPLRAIEQFERLKQQQINTEREFFLSQLDSCLNNEQISQKPLDSEYKLFPTDKTQNGALSEYAQVFANLQTELGSSSFESVDVIIKQSIEALNRIADPSDKSYQVRLDFFKALQSILCSENLDNSNLSNSIDSPEILREMVRGSLRFLTEQFRNIHFPNGDETSMNEIDAYVLSHFPNVQPPWPHIWISIRAGLISLAQQFITKFNKETKEFAKFFKAFVFDESSEPNIDFNLNININSHPSDEFESFKALCYMYTIGQEIQQPPTLVVKNAEDFIFSTLAPLRYSNSNIGSLEDYGTLNEIQTLVVEEATKIFNQGNFKFVCSMLLALILKFDTCADQLLNNKLFPIEVVHILMIFKKCGLWNSPSLPFIINEFVQFLPNSMAPQIVDYLAFAENQKNLIDFLLSLDIRHYSINLESDGKGPKATAAQLISQEIESDVYSIKSLHLLVLCLDYSTAYNVFISMSSNISSFSLPDSSKAILICSILLARLKGINNTEQATLIALQNAGLKISLHSLSRADDLTQSERIDLLENVQRFLSESIINEFSDNFTKDSINFDTVKIDTVKRVSHCLSLLVHFDSGRSDLAVSESRRKGHIIPFDESEINESVEWMNKNMLPSSTIVGATAIRFISFYLDNIQRNKEKITALFDFCRRIQTLSDDTNSKIMTLYDRFVELAK
;
A
#
# COMPACT_ATOMS: atom_id res chain seq x y z
N MET A 1 -49.77 -47.05 0.81
CA MET A 1 -49.10 -47.99 1.73
C MET A 1 -47.64 -48.10 1.32
N LEU A 2 -46.78 -48.31 2.31
CA LEU A 2 -45.38 -48.77 2.32
C LEU A 2 -44.69 -49.29 1.03
N SER A 3 -43.35 -49.20 1.09
CA SER A 3 -42.31 -50.01 0.42
C SER A 3 -42.17 -49.89 -1.11
N SER A 4 -41.04 -49.59 -1.76
CA SER A 4 -39.57 -49.65 -1.49
C SER A 4 -38.84 -50.78 -2.24
N PHE A 5 -37.79 -50.37 -2.97
CA PHE A 5 -36.49 -51.03 -3.13
C PHE A 5 -36.30 -52.24 -4.07
N LEU A 6 -35.24 -52.11 -4.91
CA LEU A 6 -34.43 -53.15 -5.59
C LEU A 6 -35.10 -53.90 -6.77
N GLU A 7 -34.41 -54.35 -7.83
CA GLU A 7 -32.95 -54.45 -8.09
C GLU A 7 -32.60 -54.53 -9.61
N ASN A 8 -31.41 -54.05 -9.97
CA ASN A 8 -30.43 -54.50 -11.00
C ASN A 8 -30.77 -55.05 -12.43
N ASN A 9 -29.89 -54.63 -13.36
CA ASN A 9 -29.39 -55.30 -14.60
C ASN A 9 -30.39 -55.53 -15.78
N GLY A 10 -30.10 -55.24 -17.06
CA GLY A 10 -28.86 -54.96 -17.77
C GLY A 10 -28.91 -55.58 -19.19
N GLU A 11 -28.79 -54.75 -20.23
CA GLU A 11 -28.53 -55.10 -21.65
C GLU A 11 -29.58 -55.98 -22.44
N ASN A 12 -29.70 -56.00 -23.78
CA ASN A 12 -28.93 -55.43 -24.90
C ASN A 12 -29.77 -55.33 -26.22
N LYS A 13 -29.24 -54.66 -27.27
CA LYS A 13 -29.56 -54.73 -28.74
C LYS A 13 -30.75 -53.97 -29.40
N ARG A 14 -30.41 -52.84 -30.05
CA ARG A 14 -30.68 -52.38 -31.46
C ARG A 14 -32.02 -52.72 -32.18
N SER A 15 -32.73 -51.69 -32.70
CA SER A 15 -32.99 -51.42 -34.15
C SER A 15 -34.30 -50.65 -34.50
N ARG A 16 -34.18 -49.48 -35.18
CA ARG A 16 -35.04 -48.83 -36.24
C ARG A 16 -36.59 -48.77 -36.10
N ASP A 17 -37.25 -47.60 -36.22
CA ASP A 17 -37.64 -46.88 -37.46
C ASP A 17 -38.48 -47.73 -38.45
N GLN A 18 -39.55 -47.28 -39.13
CA GLN A 18 -40.35 -46.02 -39.17
C GLN A 18 -41.59 -46.31 -40.08
N ASP A 19 -42.78 -45.70 -39.89
CA ASP A 19 -43.91 -45.97 -40.82
C ASP A 19 -44.99 -44.85 -41.00
N GLN A 20 -45.21 -44.48 -42.28
CA GLN A 20 -46.48 -44.19 -43.00
C GLN A 20 -47.60 -43.17 -42.55
N ARG A 21 -47.89 -42.22 -43.47
CA ARG A 21 -49.17 -41.94 -44.22
C ARG A 21 -50.29 -40.92 -43.77
N LYS A 22 -50.68 -40.09 -44.78
CA LYS A 22 -52.05 -39.71 -45.29
C LYS A 22 -52.97 -38.59 -44.70
N TYR A 23 -53.07 -37.48 -45.46
CA TYR A 23 -54.25 -36.77 -46.07
C TYR A 23 -55.71 -36.73 -45.46
N ILE A 24 -56.27 -35.49 -45.42
CA ILE A 24 -57.67 -35.00 -45.75
C ILE A 24 -58.61 -34.39 -44.67
N ASN A 25 -59.12 -33.19 -45.02
CA ASN A 25 -60.36 -32.44 -44.65
C ASN A 25 -60.44 -31.42 -43.47
N LEU A 26 -61.09 -30.29 -43.79
CA LEU A 26 -61.37 -29.13 -42.91
C LEU A 26 -62.71 -29.27 -42.16
N LYS A 27 -62.78 -28.63 -40.98
CA LYS A 27 -64.01 -28.14 -40.34
C LYS A 27 -63.68 -26.81 -39.63
N MET A 28 -64.60 -25.86 -39.55
CA MET A 28 -64.37 -24.60 -38.82
C MET A 28 -64.31 -24.87 -37.31
N SER A 29 -63.22 -24.45 -36.68
CA SER A 29 -63.02 -24.47 -35.23
C SER A 29 -63.85 -23.38 -34.54
N SER A 30 -64.29 -23.65 -33.31
CA SER A 30 -64.92 -22.68 -32.42
C SER A 30 -63.88 -21.74 -31.80
N LEU A 31 -64.34 -20.67 -31.12
CA LEU A 31 -63.44 -19.73 -30.43
C LEU A 31 -62.62 -20.42 -29.32
N ASP A 32 -63.21 -21.42 -28.66
CA ASP A 32 -62.55 -22.20 -27.61
C ASP A 32 -61.46 -23.12 -28.21
N ASP A 33 -61.66 -23.66 -29.42
CA ASP A 33 -60.61 -24.41 -30.14
C ASP A 33 -59.45 -23.49 -30.55
N LEU A 34 -59.73 -22.24 -30.93
CA LEU A 34 -58.71 -21.22 -31.27
C LEU A 34 -57.88 -20.79 -30.04
N LEU A 35 -58.53 -20.60 -28.90
CA LEU A 35 -57.85 -20.31 -27.64
C LEU A 35 -57.06 -21.52 -27.14
N HIS A 36 -57.55 -22.75 -27.35
CA HIS A 36 -56.82 -23.96 -27.00
C HIS A 36 -55.61 -24.22 -27.91
N GLU A 37 -55.70 -23.95 -29.23
CA GLU A 37 -54.53 -23.98 -30.13
C GLU A 37 -53.47 -22.91 -29.75
N ALA A 38 -53.90 -21.73 -29.28
CA ALA A 38 -52.99 -20.69 -28.78
C ALA A 38 -52.33 -21.06 -27.43
N GLU A 39 -53.08 -21.62 -26.48
CA GLU A 39 -52.55 -22.09 -25.19
C GLU A 39 -51.57 -23.27 -25.37
N CYS A 40 -51.80 -24.12 -26.39
CA CYS A 40 -50.87 -25.18 -26.78
C CYS A 40 -49.56 -24.67 -27.40
N LEU A 41 -49.56 -23.49 -28.04
CA LEU A 41 -48.34 -22.83 -28.53
C LEU A 41 -47.48 -22.28 -27.38
N GLU A 42 -48.10 -21.85 -26.27
CA GLU A 42 -47.40 -21.34 -25.08
C GLU A 42 -46.75 -22.44 -24.22
N ARG A 43 -47.32 -23.65 -24.16
CA ARG A 43 -46.89 -24.71 -23.22
C ARG A 43 -45.88 -25.72 -23.75
N GLY A 44 -45.31 -25.50 -24.94
CA GLY A 44 -44.17 -26.26 -25.47
C GLY A 44 -42.83 -25.89 -24.80
N SER A 45 -42.72 -26.11 -23.49
CA SER A 45 -41.71 -25.46 -22.63
C SER A 45 -40.26 -26.00 -22.74
N LYS A 46 -39.32 -25.06 -22.57
CA LYS A 46 -37.94 -25.15 -22.02
C LYS A 46 -36.78 -24.89 -23.01
N GLY A 47 -36.06 -23.79 -22.75
CA GLY A 47 -34.85 -23.35 -23.45
C GLY A 47 -35.13 -22.23 -24.45
N ASP A 48 -34.29 -21.20 -24.47
CA ASP A 48 -34.43 -19.97 -25.27
C ASP A 48 -34.19 -20.16 -26.78
N SER A 49 -35.03 -21.00 -27.39
CA SER A 49 -35.14 -21.10 -28.84
C SER A 49 -36.60 -21.26 -29.23
N VAL A 50 -37.19 -20.20 -29.79
CA VAL A 50 -38.45 -20.28 -30.53
C VAL A 50 -38.18 -21.16 -31.74
N SER A 51 -38.51 -22.45 -31.64
CA SER A 51 -38.22 -23.39 -32.73
C SER A 51 -38.89 -22.92 -34.03
N SER A 52 -38.24 -23.17 -35.15
CA SER A 52 -38.73 -22.81 -36.49
C SER A 52 -40.13 -23.36 -36.80
N ILE A 53 -40.57 -24.37 -36.05
CA ILE A 53 -41.91 -24.96 -36.08
C ILE A 53 -42.96 -23.95 -35.62
N GLY A 54 -42.71 -23.16 -34.56
CA GLY A 54 -43.64 -22.15 -34.06
C GLY A 54 -43.83 -20.99 -35.03
N ILE A 55 -42.74 -20.49 -35.63
CA ILE A 55 -42.80 -19.42 -36.66
C ILE A 55 -43.52 -19.94 -37.93
N ALA A 56 -43.29 -21.20 -38.33
CA ALA A 56 -44.01 -21.82 -39.44
C ALA A 56 -45.53 -21.98 -39.15
N GLN A 57 -45.90 -22.25 -37.88
CA GLN A 57 -47.30 -22.31 -37.45
C GLN A 57 -47.95 -20.92 -37.41
N MET A 58 -47.25 -19.88 -36.94
CA MET A 58 -47.73 -18.49 -37.05
C MET A 58 -47.89 -18.03 -38.50
N ALA A 59 -46.93 -18.34 -39.38
CA ALA A 59 -47.03 -18.04 -40.81
C ALA A 59 -48.20 -18.81 -41.47
N SER A 60 -48.47 -20.04 -41.06
CA SER A 60 -49.64 -20.82 -41.47
C SER A 60 -50.96 -20.16 -41.00
N PHE A 61 -50.99 -19.64 -39.77
CA PHE A 61 -52.12 -18.90 -39.21
C PHE A 61 -52.44 -17.64 -40.03
N PHE A 62 -51.47 -16.75 -40.25
CA PHE A 62 -51.71 -15.52 -41.03
C PHE A 62 -52.05 -15.79 -42.51
N ASN A 63 -51.42 -16.78 -43.15
CA ASN A 63 -51.75 -17.14 -44.55
C ASN A 63 -53.18 -17.72 -44.72
N LYS A 64 -53.80 -18.29 -43.67
CA LYS A 64 -55.21 -18.74 -43.73
C LYS A 64 -56.20 -17.56 -43.82
N PHE A 65 -55.82 -16.36 -43.39
CA PHE A 65 -56.73 -15.22 -43.26
C PHE A 65 -56.48 -14.05 -44.24
N SER A 66 -55.32 -13.97 -44.91
CA SER A 66 -54.92 -12.78 -45.68
C SER A 66 -54.86 -12.95 -47.21
N ALA A 67 -55.52 -13.94 -47.79
CA ALA A 67 -55.31 -14.31 -49.20
C ALA A 67 -56.04 -13.42 -50.24
N ASN A 68 -57.06 -12.61 -49.88
CA ASN A 68 -57.90 -11.93 -50.88
C ASN A 68 -58.47 -10.53 -50.53
N ASP A 69 -58.33 -10.00 -49.31
CA ASP A 69 -58.96 -8.72 -48.96
C ASP A 69 -58.06 -7.49 -49.13
N LYS A 70 -58.66 -6.40 -49.62
CA LYS A 70 -57.98 -5.11 -49.79
C LYS A 70 -57.54 -4.56 -48.43
N THR A 71 -56.31 -4.03 -48.38
CA THR A 71 -55.75 -3.38 -47.18
C THR A 71 -56.71 -2.36 -46.58
N THR A 72 -57.20 -2.65 -45.37
CA THR A 72 -58.07 -1.75 -44.60
C THR A 72 -57.29 -0.53 -44.11
N LEU A 73 -58.01 0.52 -43.72
CA LEU A 73 -57.43 1.76 -43.21
C LEU A 73 -56.56 1.50 -41.97
N ASP A 74 -57.03 0.61 -41.09
CA ASP A 74 -56.37 0.25 -39.83
C ASP A 74 -55.01 -0.44 -40.05
N GLY A 75 -54.89 -1.28 -41.08
CA GLY A 75 -53.61 -1.89 -41.46
C GLY A 75 -52.57 -0.88 -41.94
N ARG A 76 -53.00 0.26 -42.51
CA ARG A 76 -52.11 1.36 -42.91
C ARG A 76 -51.73 2.23 -41.70
N LEU A 77 -52.65 2.42 -40.76
CA LEU A 77 -52.38 3.08 -39.48
C LEU A 77 -51.35 2.31 -38.65
N LEU A 78 -51.45 0.98 -38.57
CA LEU A 78 -50.47 0.12 -37.88
C LEU A 78 -49.06 0.22 -38.50
N LEU A 79 -48.94 0.25 -39.82
CA LEU A 79 -47.64 0.42 -40.49
C LEU A 79 -47.06 1.83 -40.33
N ALA A 80 -47.92 2.85 -40.33
CA ALA A 80 -47.51 4.23 -40.05
C ALA A 80 -47.06 4.43 -38.58
N GLN A 81 -47.69 3.74 -37.62
CA GLN A 81 -47.28 3.72 -36.21
C GLN A 81 -45.89 3.10 -35.99
N GLN A 82 -45.39 2.29 -36.94
CA GLN A 82 -44.05 1.71 -36.93
C GLN A 82 -43.04 2.50 -37.79
N GLY A 83 -43.40 3.70 -38.25
CA GLY A 83 -42.49 4.61 -38.97
C GLY A 83 -42.11 4.19 -40.40
N ILE A 84 -42.77 3.19 -40.99
CA ILE A 84 -42.44 2.67 -42.32
C ILE A 84 -43.14 3.52 -43.40
N ASP A 85 -42.36 4.37 -44.09
CA ASP A 85 -42.83 5.13 -45.25
C ASP A 85 -43.06 4.22 -46.47
N ALA A 86 -44.32 3.85 -46.68
CA ALA A 86 -44.74 2.99 -47.78
C ALA A 86 -44.36 3.52 -49.17
N ALA A 87 -44.34 4.84 -49.39
CA ALA A 87 -43.96 5.42 -50.68
C ALA A 87 -42.45 5.28 -50.93
N LYS A 88 -41.65 5.52 -49.89
CA LYS A 88 -40.19 5.34 -49.94
C LYS A 88 -39.80 3.88 -50.14
N THR A 89 -40.52 2.94 -49.51
CA THR A 89 -40.35 1.49 -49.72
C THR A 89 -40.69 1.07 -51.16
N GLU A 90 -41.75 1.64 -51.76
CA GLU A 90 -42.15 1.33 -53.14
C GLU A 90 -41.18 1.88 -54.20
N ILE A 91 -40.52 3.02 -53.92
CA ILE A 91 -39.43 3.55 -54.76
C ILE A 91 -38.21 2.60 -54.69
N MET A 92 -37.77 2.22 -53.49
CA MET A 92 -36.62 1.34 -53.28
C MET A 92 -36.80 -0.03 -53.95
N LEU A 93 -38.02 -0.55 -53.99
CA LEU A 93 -38.39 -1.78 -54.70
C LEU A 93 -38.32 -1.66 -56.23
N LYS A 94 -38.52 -0.47 -56.80
CA LYS A 94 -38.41 -0.22 -58.25
C LYS A 94 -36.95 -0.05 -58.68
N ASP A 95 -36.13 0.60 -57.86
CA ASP A 95 -34.70 0.77 -58.15
C ASP A 95 -33.97 -0.58 -58.15
N MET A 96 -34.24 -1.45 -57.17
CA MET A 96 -33.69 -2.82 -57.14
C MET A 96 -34.16 -3.70 -58.33
N GLN A 97 -35.30 -3.39 -58.96
CA GLN A 97 -35.74 -4.08 -60.18
C GLN A 97 -35.02 -3.59 -61.45
N ALA A 98 -34.46 -2.36 -61.44
CA ALA A 98 -33.75 -1.79 -62.58
C ALA A 98 -32.33 -2.38 -62.73
N GLU A 99 -31.64 -2.68 -61.61
CA GLU A 99 -30.28 -3.24 -61.60
C GLU A 99 -30.21 -4.72 -62.05
N LEU A 100 -31.35 -5.43 -62.13
CA LEU A 100 -31.43 -6.88 -62.38
C LEU A 100 -31.61 -7.29 -63.86
N LYS A 101 -31.14 -6.49 -64.82
CA LYS A 101 -31.04 -6.91 -66.23
C LYS A 101 -29.61 -7.38 -66.58
N PRO A 102 -29.37 -8.69 -66.77
CA PRO A 102 -28.04 -9.20 -67.12
C PRO A 102 -27.77 -9.11 -68.63
N ALA A 103 -26.51 -8.85 -68.99
CA ALA A 103 -25.98 -9.10 -70.33
C ALA A 103 -25.55 -10.57 -70.48
N GLU A 104 -25.70 -11.09 -71.70
CA GLU A 104 -25.44 -12.48 -72.14
C GLU A 104 -23.91 -12.77 -72.22
N LEU A 105 -23.33 -13.97 -72.36
CA LEU A 105 -23.73 -15.39 -72.55
C LEU A 105 -23.08 -16.27 -71.43
N SER A 106 -23.09 -17.61 -71.30
CA SER A 106 -23.14 -18.72 -72.29
C SER A 106 -23.68 -20.07 -71.75
N THR A 107 -23.70 -21.03 -72.68
CA THR A 107 -24.09 -22.47 -72.68
C THR A 107 -23.18 -23.43 -71.88
N SER A 108 -23.55 -24.66 -71.48
CA SER A 108 -24.55 -25.61 -72.03
C SER A 108 -25.06 -26.73 -71.06
N ILE A 109 -26.34 -27.13 -71.18
CA ILE A 109 -26.93 -28.52 -71.10
C ILE A 109 -26.68 -29.37 -69.80
N CYS A 110 -27.63 -30.05 -69.13
CA CYS A 110 -28.94 -30.62 -69.48
C CYS A 110 -30.00 -30.55 -68.34
N ALA A 111 -31.21 -31.04 -68.63
CA ALA A 111 -32.47 -30.98 -67.88
C ALA A 111 -32.47 -31.33 -66.37
N GLU A 112 -33.19 -30.52 -65.56
CA GLU A 112 -34.42 -30.97 -64.88
C GLU A 112 -35.27 -29.82 -64.26
N THR A 113 -36.56 -30.12 -64.09
CA THR A 113 -37.70 -29.46 -63.41
C THR A 113 -37.65 -28.06 -62.74
N ARG A 114 -38.81 -27.37 -62.84
CA ARG A 114 -39.20 -26.07 -62.25
C ARG A 114 -39.02 -25.95 -60.72
N THR A 115 -37.95 -25.32 -60.22
CA THR A 115 -37.81 -24.93 -58.79
C THR A 115 -36.91 -23.70 -58.55
N LYS A 116 -37.06 -22.59 -59.29
CA LYS A 116 -36.21 -21.38 -59.10
C LYS A 116 -36.97 -20.05 -59.07
N GLN A 117 -37.72 -19.80 -57.98
CA GLN A 117 -38.07 -18.42 -57.56
C GLN A 117 -38.51 -18.26 -56.09
N LYS A 118 -38.17 -19.22 -55.20
CA LYS A 118 -38.47 -19.16 -53.74
C LYS A 118 -37.24 -19.10 -52.82
N TYR A 119 -36.03 -19.04 -53.38
CA TYR A 119 -34.77 -19.24 -52.65
C TYR A 119 -33.78 -18.06 -52.69
N ILE A 120 -34.19 -16.88 -53.15
CA ILE A 120 -33.32 -15.70 -53.24
C ILE A 120 -33.32 -14.90 -51.92
N PRO A 121 -34.46 -14.50 -51.32
CA PRO A 121 -34.46 -13.78 -50.05
C PRO A 121 -33.92 -14.66 -48.91
N LEU A 122 -34.32 -15.94 -48.88
CA LEU A 122 -33.84 -16.91 -47.89
C LEU A 122 -32.32 -17.09 -47.94
N ARG A 123 -31.71 -17.21 -49.14
CA ARG A 123 -30.24 -17.26 -49.23
C ARG A 123 -29.56 -15.94 -48.91
N ALA A 124 -30.17 -14.80 -49.22
CA ALA A 124 -29.61 -13.49 -48.88
C ALA A 124 -29.65 -13.25 -47.36
N ILE A 125 -30.74 -13.64 -46.69
CA ILE A 125 -30.87 -13.60 -45.23
C ILE A 125 -29.97 -14.65 -44.57
N GLU A 126 -29.92 -15.90 -45.06
CA GLU A 126 -28.98 -16.91 -44.58
C GLU A 126 -27.52 -16.52 -44.81
N GLN A 127 -27.18 -15.79 -45.87
CA GLN A 127 -25.83 -15.24 -46.08
C GLN A 127 -25.58 -14.03 -45.17
N PHE A 128 -26.55 -13.15 -44.96
CA PHE A 128 -26.41 -12.01 -44.05
C PHE A 128 -26.29 -12.48 -42.60
N GLU A 129 -27.11 -13.45 -42.18
CA GLU A 129 -27.02 -14.10 -40.88
C GLU A 129 -25.77 -14.97 -40.77
N ARG A 130 -25.31 -15.68 -41.81
CA ARG A 130 -24.00 -16.36 -41.76
C ARG A 130 -22.85 -15.39 -41.69
N LEU A 131 -22.86 -14.28 -42.42
CA LEU A 131 -21.81 -13.27 -42.36
C LEU A 131 -21.83 -12.57 -41.01
N LYS A 132 -23.01 -12.20 -40.49
CA LYS A 132 -23.19 -11.65 -39.14
C LYS A 132 -22.77 -12.65 -38.07
N GLN A 133 -23.12 -13.93 -38.19
CA GLN A 133 -22.73 -14.97 -37.22
C GLN A 133 -21.26 -15.37 -37.36
N GLN A 134 -20.67 -15.31 -38.56
CA GLN A 134 -19.22 -15.48 -38.74
C GLN A 134 -18.47 -14.28 -38.21
N GLN A 135 -18.97 -13.06 -38.42
CA GLN A 135 -18.38 -11.84 -37.89
C GLN A 135 -18.49 -11.81 -36.36
N ILE A 136 -19.66 -12.10 -35.78
CA ILE A 136 -19.86 -12.31 -34.34
C ILE A 136 -19.01 -13.47 -33.84
N ASN A 137 -18.88 -14.59 -34.55
CA ASN A 137 -18.03 -15.70 -34.09
C ASN A 137 -16.53 -15.39 -34.25
N THR A 138 -16.09 -14.59 -35.23
CA THR A 138 -14.69 -14.16 -35.37
C THR A 138 -14.37 -13.08 -34.33
N GLU A 139 -15.27 -12.14 -34.09
CA GLU A 139 -15.19 -11.16 -33.01
C GLU A 139 -15.23 -11.86 -31.65
N ARG A 140 -16.06 -12.89 -31.46
CA ARG A 140 -16.17 -13.67 -30.21
C ARG A 140 -15.06 -14.72 -30.05
N GLU A 141 -14.49 -15.28 -31.12
CA GLU A 141 -13.26 -16.09 -31.04
C GLU A 141 -12.03 -15.19 -30.82
N PHE A 142 -12.02 -13.96 -31.34
CA PHE A 142 -11.01 -12.94 -31.01
C PHE A 142 -11.17 -12.48 -29.55
N PHE A 143 -12.40 -12.26 -29.06
CA PHE A 143 -12.68 -11.90 -27.67
C PHE A 143 -12.42 -13.06 -26.72
N LEU A 144 -12.77 -14.31 -27.07
CA LEU A 144 -12.50 -15.50 -26.27
C LEU A 144 -11.03 -15.90 -26.31
N SER A 145 -10.30 -15.73 -27.41
CA SER A 145 -8.83 -15.97 -27.43
C SER A 145 -8.05 -14.86 -26.73
N GLN A 146 -8.58 -13.64 -26.63
CA GLN A 146 -8.06 -12.63 -25.69
C GLN A 146 -8.44 -12.94 -24.24
N LEU A 147 -9.69 -13.31 -23.96
CA LEU A 147 -10.15 -13.69 -22.61
C LEU A 147 -9.45 -14.94 -22.07
N ASP A 148 -9.28 -16.01 -22.83
CA ASP A 148 -8.52 -17.21 -22.41
C ASP A 148 -7.02 -16.91 -22.21
N SER A 149 -6.50 -15.80 -22.75
CA SER A 149 -5.15 -15.31 -22.43
C SER A 149 -5.10 -14.44 -21.16
N CYS A 150 -6.25 -13.98 -20.66
CA CYS A 150 -6.39 -13.15 -19.46
C CYS A 150 -7.03 -13.88 -18.26
N LEU A 151 -7.80 -14.95 -18.49
CA LEU A 151 -8.50 -15.74 -17.46
C LEU A 151 -7.59 -16.80 -16.81
N ASN A 152 -6.41 -16.34 -16.37
CA ASN A 152 -5.66 -16.93 -15.27
C ASN A 152 -4.91 -15.82 -14.56
N ASN A 153 -5.62 -15.09 -13.70
CA ASN A 153 -5.09 -14.55 -12.45
C ASN A 153 -6.21 -13.95 -11.58
N GLU A 154 -6.72 -14.76 -10.64
CA GLU A 154 -6.98 -14.24 -9.30
C GLU A 154 -5.63 -13.84 -8.69
N GLN A 155 -5.14 -12.64 -9.02
CA GLN A 155 -4.00 -12.04 -8.35
C GLN A 155 -4.24 -10.55 -8.14
N ILE A 156 -4.54 -10.19 -6.88
CA ILE A 156 -3.97 -8.98 -6.25
C ILE A 156 -2.54 -8.86 -6.78
N SER A 157 -2.10 -7.70 -7.25
CA SER A 157 -0.82 -7.55 -7.97
C SER A 157 0.38 -7.97 -7.11
N GLN A 158 0.72 -9.27 -7.16
CA GLN A 158 1.84 -9.89 -6.45
C GLN A 158 3.16 -9.72 -7.20
N LYS A 159 3.17 -9.02 -8.34
CA LYS A 159 4.40 -8.75 -9.08
C LYS A 159 5.33 -7.94 -8.16
N PRO A 160 6.46 -8.52 -7.71
CA PRO A 160 7.44 -7.74 -6.96
C PRO A 160 8.00 -6.68 -7.91
N LEU A 161 8.19 -5.46 -7.41
CA LEU A 161 9.03 -4.49 -8.09
C LEU A 161 10.44 -5.09 -8.25
N ASP A 162 11.11 -4.76 -9.37
CA ASP A 162 12.49 -5.17 -9.57
C ASP A 162 13.36 -4.64 -8.43
N SER A 163 14.38 -5.41 -8.05
CA SER A 163 15.37 -5.06 -7.02
C SER A 163 16.11 -3.74 -7.27
N GLU A 164 16.13 -3.27 -8.52
CA GLU A 164 16.70 -1.97 -8.92
C GLU A 164 15.67 -0.83 -8.98
N TYR A 165 14.37 -1.11 -8.74
CA TYR A 165 13.34 -0.07 -8.75
C TYR A 165 13.54 0.92 -7.60
N LYS A 166 13.58 2.22 -7.94
CA LYS A 166 13.54 3.33 -6.99
C LYS A 166 12.38 4.26 -7.29
N LEU A 167 11.59 4.59 -6.27
CA LEU A 167 10.54 5.61 -6.37
C LEU A 167 11.16 7.02 -6.24
N PHE A 168 12.16 7.16 -5.36
CA PHE A 168 12.78 8.44 -5.06
C PHE A 168 13.99 8.75 -5.96
N PRO A 169 14.28 10.04 -6.22
CA PRO A 169 15.47 10.44 -6.97
C PRO A 169 16.76 10.08 -6.22
N THR A 170 17.81 9.76 -6.98
CA THR A 170 19.15 9.45 -6.46
C THR A 170 20.10 10.65 -6.45
N ASP A 171 19.68 11.80 -6.98
CA ASP A 171 20.47 13.03 -7.01
C ASP A 171 20.44 13.75 -5.65
N LYS A 172 21.60 13.79 -4.98
CA LYS A 172 21.77 14.41 -3.67
C LYS A 172 21.36 15.88 -3.61
N THR A 173 21.30 16.60 -4.74
CA THR A 173 20.88 18.00 -4.78
C THR A 173 19.36 18.17 -4.69
N GLN A 174 18.57 17.21 -5.18
CA GLN A 174 17.10 17.21 -5.09
C GLN A 174 16.63 16.69 -3.73
N ASN A 175 17.44 15.87 -3.06
CA ASN A 175 17.09 15.21 -1.80
C ASN A 175 16.92 16.18 -0.61
N GLY A 176 17.48 17.40 -0.66
CA GLY A 176 17.36 18.38 0.43
C GLY A 176 15.91 18.86 0.64
N ALA A 177 15.35 19.53 -0.36
CA ALA A 177 13.96 20.00 -0.31
C ALA A 177 12.95 18.86 -0.18
N LEU A 178 13.24 17.70 -0.80
CA LEU A 178 12.38 16.51 -0.67
C LEU A 178 12.44 15.90 0.74
N SER A 179 13.59 15.96 1.43
CA SER A 179 13.71 15.57 2.83
C SER A 179 12.94 16.52 3.75
N GLU A 180 13.05 17.84 3.57
CA GLU A 180 12.26 18.81 4.33
C GLU A 180 10.76 18.57 4.14
N TYR A 181 10.33 18.29 2.89
CA TYR A 181 8.97 17.90 2.56
C TYR A 181 8.53 16.59 3.25
N ALA A 182 9.39 15.57 3.27
CA ALA A 182 9.16 14.29 3.95
C ALA A 182 8.99 14.45 5.47
N GLN A 183 9.82 15.29 6.07
CA GLN A 183 9.82 15.54 7.51
C GLN A 183 8.50 16.16 7.97
N VAL A 184 7.88 17.06 7.20
CA VAL A 184 6.58 17.65 7.59
C VAL A 184 5.46 16.61 7.58
N PHE A 185 5.40 15.73 6.56
CA PHE A 185 4.47 14.59 6.56
C PHE A 185 4.71 13.69 7.76
N ALA A 186 5.95 13.25 7.98
CA ALA A 186 6.29 12.33 9.07
C ALA A 186 6.05 12.91 10.47
N ASN A 187 6.30 14.21 10.67
CA ASN A 187 5.96 14.91 11.92
C ASN A 187 4.45 14.88 12.15
N LEU A 188 3.66 15.32 11.17
CA LEU A 188 2.19 15.43 11.28
C LEU A 188 1.47 14.12 11.54
N GLN A 189 1.98 13.01 11.01
CA GLN A 189 1.46 11.67 11.31
C GLN A 189 1.61 11.29 12.80
N THR A 190 2.44 12.02 13.56
CA THR A 190 2.72 11.83 14.99
C THR A 190 2.37 13.01 15.91
N GLU A 191 2.06 14.20 15.37
CA GLU A 191 2.01 15.47 16.13
C GLU A 191 0.67 15.76 16.84
N LEU A 192 -0.36 14.91 16.68
CA LEU A 192 -1.76 15.27 16.97
C LEU A 192 -2.42 14.54 18.16
N GLY A 193 -1.64 13.84 19.00
CA GLY A 193 -2.15 13.17 20.20
C GLY A 193 -3.03 11.93 19.95
N SER A 194 -3.46 11.71 18.70
CA SER A 194 -3.93 10.43 18.17
C SER A 194 -2.77 9.44 18.02
N SER A 195 -3.05 8.13 18.00
CA SER A 195 -1.99 7.16 17.70
C SER A 195 -1.56 7.24 16.22
N SER A 196 -0.27 7.05 15.95
CA SER A 196 0.27 7.11 14.58
C SER A 196 -0.43 6.07 13.70
N PHE A 197 -0.89 6.46 12.50
CA PHE A 197 -1.57 5.56 11.54
C PHE A 197 -2.77 4.79 12.12
N GLU A 198 -3.49 5.36 13.10
CA GLU A 198 -4.62 4.74 13.80
C GLU A 198 -5.70 4.22 12.83
N SER A 199 -6.22 5.12 12.00
CA SER A 199 -7.25 4.87 11.00
C SER A 199 -6.91 5.53 9.67
N VAL A 200 -7.62 5.13 8.62
CA VAL A 200 -7.47 5.66 7.26
C VAL A 200 -7.76 7.17 7.21
N ASP A 201 -8.82 7.61 7.89
CA ASP A 201 -9.20 9.02 7.99
C ASP A 201 -8.11 9.87 8.68
N VAL A 202 -7.45 9.32 9.71
CA VAL A 202 -6.31 9.99 10.37
C VAL A 202 -5.15 10.19 9.40
N ILE A 203 -4.74 9.14 8.66
CA ILE A 203 -3.66 9.22 7.66
C ILE A 203 -3.98 10.27 6.59
N ILE A 204 -5.23 10.28 6.08
CA ILE A 204 -5.70 11.22 5.06
C ILE A 204 -5.71 12.65 5.60
N LYS A 205 -6.33 12.91 6.76
CA LYS A 205 -6.40 14.25 7.37
C LYS A 205 -5.01 14.82 7.65
N GLN A 206 -4.09 14.01 8.18
CA GLN A 206 -2.71 14.42 8.44
C GLN A 206 -1.93 14.69 7.13
N SER A 207 -2.21 13.94 6.05
CA SER A 207 -1.62 14.19 4.72
C SER A 207 -2.15 15.47 4.06
N ILE A 208 -3.45 15.77 4.23
CA ILE A 208 -4.08 17.03 3.81
C ILE A 208 -3.48 18.21 4.58
N GLU A 209 -3.35 18.10 5.90
CA GLU A 209 -2.70 19.13 6.73
C GLU A 209 -1.23 19.33 6.34
N ALA A 210 -0.50 18.27 5.99
CA ALA A 210 0.88 18.37 5.52
C ALA A 210 0.98 19.15 4.19
N LEU A 211 0.09 18.85 3.24
CA LEU A 211 -0.03 19.65 2.00
C LEU A 211 -0.34 21.12 2.31
N ASN A 212 -1.29 21.40 3.21
CA ASN A 212 -1.69 22.75 3.56
C ASN A 212 -0.56 23.57 4.22
N ARG A 213 0.23 22.96 5.13
CA ARG A 213 1.35 23.63 5.82
C ARG A 213 2.49 24.03 4.88
N ILE A 214 2.64 23.33 3.75
CA ILE A 214 3.75 23.50 2.80
C ILE A 214 3.26 24.11 1.48
N ALA A 215 2.01 24.55 1.43
CA ALA A 215 1.38 25.06 0.22
C ALA A 215 2.09 26.33 -0.30
N ASP A 216 2.78 26.21 -1.43
CA ASP A 216 3.15 27.35 -2.26
C ASP A 216 1.94 27.71 -3.15
N PRO A 217 1.30 28.89 -2.99
CA PRO A 217 0.15 29.29 -3.81
C PRO A 217 0.46 29.40 -5.32
N SER A 218 1.73 29.36 -5.72
CA SER A 218 2.16 29.36 -7.13
C SER A 218 2.26 27.96 -7.74
N ASP A 219 2.24 26.88 -6.95
CA ASP A 219 2.33 25.52 -7.44
C ASP A 219 1.00 25.03 -8.04
N LYS A 220 0.96 24.94 -9.37
CA LYS A 220 -0.19 24.43 -10.13
C LYS A 220 -0.52 22.95 -9.87
N SER A 221 0.36 22.18 -9.23
CA SER A 221 0.13 20.78 -8.88
C SER A 221 -0.51 20.58 -7.51
N TYR A 222 -0.42 21.57 -6.61
CA TYR A 222 -0.95 21.51 -5.25
C TYR A 222 -2.42 21.09 -5.20
N GLN A 223 -3.28 21.69 -6.02
CA GLN A 223 -4.71 21.39 -6.04
C GLN A 223 -4.99 19.92 -6.38
N VAL A 224 -4.30 19.36 -7.37
CA VAL A 224 -4.48 17.95 -7.78
C VAL A 224 -4.05 17.00 -6.67
N ARG A 225 -2.97 17.33 -5.94
CA ARG A 225 -2.48 16.54 -4.80
C ARG A 225 -3.47 16.56 -3.64
N LEU A 226 -4.00 17.74 -3.32
CA LEU A 226 -5.04 17.93 -2.31
C LEU A 226 -6.35 17.21 -2.68
N ASP A 227 -6.78 17.33 -3.94
CA ASP A 227 -8.00 16.72 -4.45
C ASP A 227 -7.94 15.19 -4.43
N PHE A 228 -6.77 14.58 -4.67
CA PHE A 228 -6.60 13.13 -4.53
C PHE A 228 -6.91 12.66 -3.10
N PHE A 229 -6.30 13.28 -2.08
CA PHE A 229 -6.57 12.91 -0.69
C PHE A 229 -8.03 13.19 -0.28
N LYS A 230 -8.64 14.27 -0.78
CA LYS A 230 -10.07 14.53 -0.58
C LYS A 230 -10.96 13.47 -1.22
N ALA A 231 -10.66 13.05 -2.46
CA ALA A 231 -11.38 11.97 -3.12
C ALA A 231 -11.31 10.67 -2.30
N LEU A 232 -10.11 10.30 -1.83
CA LEU A 232 -9.94 9.15 -0.93
C LEU A 232 -10.71 9.31 0.38
N GLN A 233 -10.79 10.51 0.95
CA GLN A 233 -11.61 10.77 2.14
C GLN A 233 -13.10 10.55 1.86
N SER A 234 -13.62 11.12 0.78
CA SER A 234 -15.03 11.00 0.41
C SER A 234 -15.42 9.55 0.08
N ILE A 235 -14.50 8.74 -0.47
CA ILE A 235 -14.71 7.33 -0.83
C ILE A 235 -14.56 6.40 0.39
N LEU A 236 -13.49 6.54 1.18
CA LEU A 236 -13.07 5.56 2.20
C LEU A 236 -13.49 5.92 3.62
N CYS A 237 -13.98 7.15 3.86
CA CYS A 237 -14.35 7.65 5.18
C CYS A 237 -15.83 8.07 5.25
N SER A 238 -16.71 7.32 4.56
CA SER A 238 -18.16 7.41 4.76
C SER A 238 -18.56 6.83 6.12
N GLU A 239 -19.53 7.44 6.81
CA GLU A 239 -20.03 6.97 8.11
C GLU A 239 -20.67 5.57 8.02
N ASN A 240 -21.13 5.18 6.84
CA ASN A 240 -21.76 3.87 6.56
C ASN A 240 -20.75 2.74 6.28
N LEU A 241 -19.44 3.02 6.30
CA LEU A 241 -18.42 2.12 5.75
C LEU A 241 -17.39 1.73 6.81
N ASP A 242 -17.36 0.45 7.19
CA ASP A 242 -16.30 -0.09 8.06
C ASP A 242 -15.00 -0.23 7.26
N ASN A 243 -14.17 0.81 7.34
CA ASN A 243 -12.90 0.89 6.62
C ASN A 243 -11.73 0.19 7.33
N SER A 244 -12.00 -0.60 8.38
CA SER A 244 -10.95 -1.30 9.14
C SER A 244 -10.28 -2.43 8.37
N ASN A 245 -11.02 -3.14 7.51
CA ASN A 245 -10.47 -4.01 6.45
C ASN A 245 -11.54 -4.32 5.39
N LEU A 246 -11.32 -3.87 4.16
CA LEU A 246 -12.19 -4.12 3.00
C LEU A 246 -11.82 -5.37 2.20
N SER A 247 -10.70 -6.06 2.52
CA SER A 247 -10.16 -7.15 1.69
C SER A 247 -11.14 -8.29 1.38
N ASN A 248 -12.12 -8.51 2.26
CA ASN A 248 -13.09 -9.60 2.16
C ASN A 248 -14.50 -9.08 1.80
N SER A 249 -14.64 -7.79 1.52
CA SER A 249 -15.92 -7.09 1.42
C SER A 249 -15.99 -6.06 0.28
N ILE A 250 -14.90 -5.91 -0.50
CA ILE A 250 -14.90 -5.26 -1.83
C ILE A 250 -15.98 -5.87 -2.74
N ASP A 251 -16.21 -7.18 -2.67
CA ASP A 251 -17.25 -7.87 -3.45
C ASP A 251 -18.65 -7.80 -2.80
N SER A 252 -18.87 -6.86 -1.87
CA SER A 252 -20.21 -6.51 -1.39
C SER A 252 -20.80 -5.37 -2.23
N PRO A 253 -21.95 -5.59 -2.90
CA PRO A 253 -22.67 -4.55 -3.64
C PRO A 253 -22.96 -3.29 -2.80
N GLU A 254 -23.20 -3.48 -1.50
CA GLU A 254 -23.55 -2.42 -0.57
C GLU A 254 -22.36 -1.50 -0.26
N ILE A 255 -21.16 -2.07 -0.15
CA ILE A 255 -19.91 -1.34 0.09
C ILE A 255 -19.48 -0.61 -1.17
N LEU A 256 -19.52 -1.27 -2.33
CA LEU A 256 -19.22 -0.62 -3.62
C LEU A 256 -20.19 0.54 -3.90
N ARG A 257 -21.48 0.39 -3.62
CA ARG A 257 -22.47 1.47 -3.73
C ARG A 257 -22.10 2.67 -2.84
N GLU A 258 -21.67 2.44 -1.59
CA GLU A 258 -21.22 3.53 -0.70
C GLU A 258 -19.92 4.18 -1.19
N MET A 259 -18.97 3.41 -1.74
CA MET A 259 -17.75 3.93 -2.35
C MET A 259 -18.03 4.74 -3.63
N VAL A 260 -18.96 4.30 -4.48
CA VAL A 260 -19.48 5.04 -5.64
C VAL A 260 -20.14 6.35 -5.20
N ARG A 261 -21.00 6.30 -4.17
CA ARG A 261 -21.61 7.51 -3.55
C ARG A 261 -20.54 8.46 -3.04
N GLY A 262 -19.46 7.93 -2.45
CA GLY A 262 -18.27 8.69 -2.06
C GLY A 262 -17.57 9.40 -3.23
N SER A 263 -17.34 8.70 -4.34
CA SER A 263 -16.77 9.27 -5.57
C SER A 263 -17.67 10.37 -6.16
N LEU A 264 -18.98 10.12 -6.23
CA LEU A 264 -19.96 11.10 -6.70
C LEU A 264 -20.02 12.34 -5.80
N ARG A 265 -19.96 12.17 -4.48
CA ARG A 265 -19.88 13.26 -3.49
C ARG A 265 -18.65 14.13 -3.72
N PHE A 266 -17.46 13.53 -3.84
CA PHE A 266 -16.23 14.27 -4.16
C PHE A 266 -16.36 15.08 -5.45
N LEU A 267 -16.79 14.43 -6.55
CA LEU A 267 -16.94 15.10 -7.85
C LEU A 267 -17.95 16.26 -7.79
N THR A 268 -19.00 16.11 -7.00
CA THR A 268 -20.02 17.13 -6.73
C THR A 268 -19.43 18.33 -5.99
N GLU A 269 -18.74 18.08 -4.88
CA GLU A 269 -18.08 19.11 -4.07
C GLU A 269 -16.99 19.84 -4.86
N GLN A 270 -16.18 19.13 -5.63
CA GLN A 270 -15.14 19.70 -6.50
C GLN A 270 -15.74 20.66 -7.52
N PHE A 271 -16.79 20.23 -8.25
CA PHE A 271 -17.49 21.07 -9.23
C PHE A 271 -18.11 22.31 -8.58
N ARG A 272 -18.77 22.14 -7.42
CA ARG A 272 -19.35 23.25 -6.66
C ARG A 272 -18.29 24.26 -6.25
N ASN A 273 -17.17 23.81 -5.69
CA ASN A 273 -16.09 24.68 -5.22
C ASN A 273 -15.39 25.45 -6.36
N ILE A 274 -15.33 24.88 -7.57
CA ILE A 274 -14.75 25.54 -8.76
C ILE A 274 -15.69 26.60 -9.34
N HIS A 275 -17.00 26.32 -9.41
CA HIS A 275 -17.95 27.15 -10.18
C HIS A 275 -18.84 28.07 -9.31
N PHE A 276 -19.01 27.77 -8.03
CA PHE A 276 -19.94 28.46 -7.13
C PHE A 276 -19.24 28.84 -5.81
N PRO A 277 -18.65 30.05 -5.71
CA PRO A 277 -17.88 30.48 -4.54
C PRO A 277 -18.67 30.52 -3.23
N ASN A 278 -19.99 30.65 -3.30
CA ASN A 278 -20.90 30.66 -2.14
C ASN A 278 -21.25 29.24 -1.64
N GLY A 279 -20.74 28.18 -2.29
CA GLY A 279 -20.90 26.80 -1.81
C GLY A 279 -22.37 26.40 -1.68
N ASP A 280 -22.78 25.97 -0.48
CA ASP A 280 -24.16 25.59 -0.19
C ASP A 280 -25.13 26.77 -0.10
N GLU A 281 -24.64 28.01 0.06
CA GLU A 281 -25.45 29.24 0.06
C GLU A 281 -25.74 29.79 -1.35
N THR A 282 -25.29 29.09 -2.39
CA THR A 282 -25.50 29.46 -3.80
C THR A 282 -26.98 29.70 -4.11
N SER A 283 -27.28 30.82 -4.75
CA SER A 283 -28.64 31.24 -5.08
C SER A 283 -29.11 30.75 -6.45
N MET A 284 -30.43 30.69 -6.69
CA MET A 284 -30.97 30.41 -8.03
C MET A 284 -30.47 31.39 -9.10
N ASN A 285 -30.17 32.64 -8.72
CA ASN A 285 -29.67 33.65 -9.65
C ASN A 285 -28.25 33.35 -10.13
N GLU A 286 -27.42 32.69 -9.31
CA GLU A 286 -26.07 32.26 -9.69
C GLU A 286 -26.12 31.05 -10.63
N ILE A 287 -27.06 30.12 -10.41
CA ILE A 287 -27.33 29.03 -11.35
C ILE A 287 -27.85 29.57 -12.69
N ASP A 288 -28.83 30.49 -12.67
CA ASP A 288 -29.33 31.17 -13.87
C ASP A 288 -28.17 31.88 -14.61
N ALA A 289 -27.29 32.60 -13.90
CA ALA A 289 -26.12 33.28 -14.50
C ALA A 289 -25.05 32.31 -15.05
N TYR A 290 -24.79 31.19 -14.36
CA TYR A 290 -23.85 30.16 -14.83
C TYR A 290 -24.36 29.50 -16.11
N VAL A 291 -25.64 29.11 -16.15
CA VAL A 291 -26.25 28.50 -17.34
C VAL A 291 -26.25 29.47 -18.51
N LEU A 292 -26.67 30.73 -18.30
CA LEU A 292 -26.70 31.74 -19.35
C LEU A 292 -25.31 32.10 -19.92
N SER A 293 -24.23 31.90 -19.15
CA SER A 293 -22.85 32.14 -19.61
C SER A 293 -22.22 30.92 -20.29
N HIS A 294 -22.47 29.70 -19.81
CA HIS A 294 -21.82 28.48 -20.30
C HIS A 294 -22.64 27.72 -21.36
N PHE A 295 -23.97 27.93 -21.38
CA PHE A 295 -24.93 27.27 -22.27
C PHE A 295 -25.99 28.28 -22.80
N PRO A 296 -25.58 29.44 -23.37
CA PRO A 296 -26.49 30.54 -23.73
C PRO A 296 -27.58 30.17 -24.75
N ASN A 297 -27.38 29.09 -25.50
CA ASN A 297 -28.28 28.65 -26.57
C ASN A 297 -29.33 27.63 -26.11
N VAL A 298 -29.23 27.11 -24.88
CA VAL A 298 -30.11 26.04 -24.38
C VAL A 298 -31.20 26.63 -23.49
N GLN A 299 -32.46 26.35 -23.84
CA GLN A 299 -33.59 26.87 -23.08
C GLN A 299 -33.75 26.16 -21.71
N PRO A 300 -34.29 26.84 -20.68
CA PRO A 300 -34.74 26.18 -19.45
C PRO A 300 -35.76 25.07 -19.74
N PRO A 301 -35.91 24.05 -18.87
CA PRO A 301 -35.37 23.98 -17.51
C PRO A 301 -34.13 23.09 -17.33
N TRP A 302 -33.89 22.13 -18.21
CA TRP A 302 -32.97 21.01 -17.96
C TRP A 302 -31.53 21.40 -17.63
N PRO A 303 -30.89 22.41 -18.27
CA PRO A 303 -29.55 22.82 -17.87
C PRO A 303 -29.48 23.32 -16.42
N HIS A 304 -30.50 24.05 -15.95
CA HIS A 304 -30.54 24.60 -14.59
C HIS A 304 -30.72 23.48 -13.55
N ILE A 305 -31.54 22.48 -13.87
CA ILE A 305 -31.75 21.30 -13.04
C ILE A 305 -30.48 20.44 -13.00
N TRP A 306 -29.86 20.17 -14.16
CA TRP A 306 -28.63 19.38 -14.23
C TRP A 306 -27.47 20.05 -13.48
N ILE A 307 -27.23 21.34 -13.69
CA ILE A 307 -26.16 22.06 -12.98
C ILE A 307 -26.42 22.08 -11.46
N SER A 308 -27.68 22.22 -11.03
CA SER A 308 -28.04 22.09 -9.62
C SER A 308 -27.75 20.69 -9.06
N ILE A 309 -28.07 19.62 -9.81
CA ILE A 309 -27.75 18.23 -9.45
C ILE A 309 -26.23 18.01 -9.39
N ARG A 310 -25.51 18.45 -10.42
CA ARG A 310 -24.06 18.29 -10.60
C ARG A 310 -23.24 19.00 -9.53
N ALA A 311 -23.79 20.08 -8.95
CA ALA A 311 -23.24 20.82 -7.81
C ALA A 311 -23.80 20.37 -6.45
N GLY A 312 -24.70 19.39 -6.39
CA GLY A 312 -25.26 18.86 -5.14
C GLY A 312 -26.31 19.75 -4.50
N LEU A 313 -26.74 20.80 -5.20
CA LEU A 313 -27.72 21.79 -4.76
C LEU A 313 -29.15 21.26 -5.01
N ILE A 314 -29.45 20.09 -4.43
CA ILE A 314 -30.70 19.32 -4.62
C ILE A 314 -31.94 20.15 -4.24
N SER A 315 -31.81 21.06 -3.27
CA SER A 315 -32.85 22.02 -2.89
C SER A 315 -33.14 23.07 -3.97
N LEU A 316 -32.13 23.54 -4.70
CA LEU A 316 -32.30 24.44 -5.85
C LEU A 316 -32.87 23.69 -7.05
N ALA A 317 -32.42 22.45 -7.30
CA ALA A 317 -33.00 21.59 -8.34
C ALA A 317 -34.52 21.44 -8.13
N GLN A 318 -34.96 21.16 -6.89
CA GLN A 318 -36.39 21.10 -6.55
C GLN A 318 -37.13 22.44 -6.78
N GLN A 319 -36.50 23.58 -6.49
CA GLN A 319 -37.07 24.91 -6.79
C GLN A 319 -37.19 25.15 -8.30
N PHE A 320 -36.19 24.77 -9.11
CA PHE A 320 -36.23 24.86 -10.58
C PHE A 320 -37.30 23.96 -11.19
N ILE A 321 -37.41 22.72 -10.72
CA ILE A 321 -38.48 21.78 -11.09
C ILE A 321 -39.86 22.42 -10.81
N THR A 322 -40.02 23.08 -9.67
CA THR A 322 -41.27 23.73 -9.26
C THR A 322 -41.56 25.01 -10.08
N LYS A 323 -40.53 25.82 -10.40
CA LYS A 323 -40.57 27.00 -11.30
C LYS A 323 -41.05 26.61 -12.71
N PHE A 324 -40.63 25.44 -13.20
CA PHE A 324 -40.92 24.92 -14.55
C PHE A 324 -41.79 23.64 -14.53
N ASN A 325 -42.79 23.60 -13.64
CA ASN A 325 -43.64 22.41 -13.41
C ASN A 325 -44.51 21.99 -14.62
N LYS A 326 -44.63 22.80 -15.68
CA LYS A 326 -45.34 22.34 -16.91
C LYS A 326 -44.45 21.39 -17.71
N GLU A 327 -43.18 21.73 -17.81
CA GLU A 327 -42.15 21.04 -18.58
C GLU A 327 -41.55 19.84 -17.81
N THR A 328 -41.54 19.90 -16.47
CA THR A 328 -40.91 18.89 -15.60
C THR A 328 -41.90 17.96 -14.89
N LYS A 329 -43.22 18.10 -15.11
CA LYS A 329 -44.29 17.48 -14.30
C LYS A 329 -44.14 15.98 -14.01
N GLU A 330 -43.60 15.24 -14.95
CA GLU A 330 -43.36 13.79 -14.84
C GLU A 330 -42.09 13.50 -14.05
N PHE A 331 -40.97 14.08 -14.48
CA PHE A 331 -39.67 14.07 -13.78
C PHE A 331 -39.78 14.46 -12.30
N ALA A 332 -40.59 15.47 -11.98
CA ALA A 332 -40.81 15.99 -10.63
C ALA A 332 -41.27 14.91 -9.63
N LYS A 333 -41.99 13.87 -10.09
CA LYS A 333 -42.41 12.75 -9.24
C LYS A 333 -41.23 11.86 -8.86
N PHE A 334 -40.42 11.48 -9.85
CA PHE A 334 -39.26 10.61 -9.67
C PHE A 334 -38.15 11.31 -8.89
N PHE A 335 -37.85 12.57 -9.23
CA PHE A 335 -36.88 13.38 -8.49
C PHE A 335 -37.27 13.53 -7.02
N LYS A 336 -38.55 13.80 -6.74
CA LYS A 336 -39.02 13.87 -5.36
C LYS A 336 -38.84 12.55 -4.61
N ALA A 337 -39.28 11.44 -5.20
CA ALA A 337 -39.26 10.13 -4.54
C ALA A 337 -37.84 9.57 -4.31
N PHE A 338 -36.95 9.68 -5.31
CA PHE A 338 -35.68 8.97 -5.39
C PHE A 338 -34.42 9.83 -5.15
N VAL A 339 -34.58 11.15 -4.94
CA VAL A 339 -33.45 12.09 -4.80
C VAL A 339 -33.69 13.16 -3.73
N PHE A 340 -34.91 13.70 -3.61
CA PHE A 340 -35.20 14.78 -2.66
C PHE A 340 -35.67 14.27 -1.29
N ASP A 341 -36.67 13.37 -1.27
CA ASP A 341 -37.18 12.76 -0.03
C ASP A 341 -36.44 11.44 0.31
N GLU A 342 -35.68 10.86 -0.64
CA GLU A 342 -35.06 9.52 -0.59
C GLU A 342 -35.97 8.39 -0.05
N SER A 343 -37.28 8.56 -0.25
CA SER A 343 -38.34 7.72 0.31
C SER A 343 -38.45 6.32 -0.31
N SER A 344 -37.81 6.12 -1.46
CA SER A 344 -37.77 4.86 -2.20
C SER A 344 -36.60 4.85 -3.19
N GLU A 345 -36.32 3.68 -3.78
CA GLU A 345 -35.38 3.54 -4.89
C GLU A 345 -36.12 3.19 -6.20
N PRO A 346 -35.55 3.54 -7.38
CA PRO A 346 -36.10 3.13 -8.67
C PRO A 346 -36.08 1.60 -8.82
N ASN A 347 -37.09 1.05 -9.50
CA ASN A 347 -37.21 -0.37 -9.83
C ASN A 347 -37.29 -0.55 -11.35
N ILE A 348 -36.91 -1.72 -11.87
CA ILE A 348 -36.88 -2.10 -13.28
C ILE A 348 -38.21 -1.77 -13.99
N ASP A 349 -39.34 -2.00 -13.31
CA ASP A 349 -40.69 -1.69 -13.81
C ASP A 349 -40.92 -0.19 -14.11
N PHE A 350 -40.22 0.73 -13.44
CA PHE A 350 -40.27 2.15 -13.76
C PHE A 350 -39.39 2.49 -14.97
N ASN A 351 -38.22 1.88 -15.08
CA ASN A 351 -37.26 2.15 -16.17
C ASN A 351 -37.80 1.70 -17.54
N LEU A 352 -38.62 0.65 -17.59
CA LEU A 352 -39.28 0.20 -18.82
C LEU A 352 -40.41 1.14 -19.32
N ASN A 353 -40.94 2.02 -18.46
CA ASN A 353 -42.07 2.89 -18.78
C ASN A 353 -41.68 4.34 -19.12
N ILE A 354 -40.41 4.72 -18.95
CA ILE A 354 -39.92 6.09 -19.23
C ILE A 354 -39.13 6.07 -20.54
N ASN A 355 -39.66 6.71 -21.58
CA ASN A 355 -39.04 6.72 -22.91
C ASN A 355 -37.95 7.81 -22.98
N ILE A 356 -36.77 7.53 -22.41
CA ILE A 356 -35.57 8.37 -22.56
C ILE A 356 -34.96 8.10 -23.93
N ASN A 357 -34.65 9.16 -24.69
CA ASN A 357 -33.84 9.02 -25.89
C ASN A 357 -32.38 8.69 -25.50
N SER A 358 -31.93 7.47 -25.78
CA SER A 358 -30.56 7.00 -25.50
C SER A 358 -29.49 7.68 -26.37
N HIS A 359 -29.89 8.37 -27.45
CA HIS A 359 -29.02 9.13 -28.34
C HIS A 359 -29.59 10.54 -28.56
N PRO A 360 -29.46 11.45 -27.58
CA PRO A 360 -29.96 12.81 -27.69
C PRO A 360 -29.27 13.57 -28.84
N SER A 361 -30.09 14.21 -29.68
CA SER A 361 -29.63 14.90 -30.91
C SER A 361 -29.15 16.33 -30.70
N ASP A 362 -29.41 16.92 -29.53
CA ASP A 362 -29.08 18.30 -29.17
C ASP A 362 -28.75 18.43 -27.66
N GLU A 363 -28.26 19.60 -27.27
CA GLU A 363 -27.88 19.91 -25.88
C GLU A 363 -29.07 19.86 -24.91
N PHE A 364 -30.29 20.19 -25.35
CA PHE A 364 -31.47 20.24 -24.48
C PHE A 364 -31.93 18.84 -24.07
N GLU A 365 -32.08 17.94 -25.05
CA GLU A 365 -32.38 16.53 -24.78
C GLU A 365 -31.19 15.83 -24.09
N SER A 366 -29.95 16.29 -24.31
CA SER A 366 -28.77 15.79 -23.57
C SER A 366 -28.84 16.09 -22.07
N PHE A 367 -29.12 17.33 -21.67
CA PHE A 367 -29.30 17.68 -20.25
C PHE A 367 -30.49 16.95 -19.62
N LYS A 368 -31.58 16.81 -20.36
CA LYS A 368 -32.76 16.04 -19.93
C LYS A 368 -32.40 14.58 -19.67
N ALA A 369 -31.70 13.93 -20.61
CA ALA A 369 -31.26 12.55 -20.47
C ALA A 369 -30.37 12.37 -19.22
N LEU A 370 -29.40 13.26 -18.99
CA LEU A 370 -28.55 13.25 -17.80
C LEU A 370 -29.35 13.43 -16.48
N CYS A 371 -30.30 14.36 -16.44
CA CYS A 371 -31.20 14.54 -15.29
C CYS A 371 -31.97 13.26 -14.96
N TYR A 372 -32.56 12.60 -15.96
CA TYR A 372 -33.29 11.35 -15.76
C TYR A 372 -32.35 10.21 -15.36
N MET A 373 -31.24 9.99 -16.07
CA MET A 373 -30.22 8.97 -15.77
C MET A 373 -29.79 9.01 -14.29
N TYR A 374 -29.44 10.20 -13.77
CA TYR A 374 -29.12 10.39 -12.36
C TYR A 374 -30.30 10.04 -11.43
N THR A 375 -31.52 10.41 -11.81
CA THR A 375 -32.73 10.32 -10.99
C THR A 375 -33.39 8.94 -10.96
N ILE A 376 -33.27 8.12 -12.01
CA ILE A 376 -33.91 6.80 -12.10
C ILE A 376 -32.92 5.64 -12.23
N GLY A 377 -31.61 5.92 -12.34
CA GLY A 377 -30.58 4.88 -12.44
C GLY A 377 -30.56 4.13 -13.78
N GLN A 378 -31.23 4.65 -14.82
CA GLN A 378 -31.18 4.06 -16.15
C GLN A 378 -29.88 4.44 -16.85
N GLU A 379 -29.11 3.44 -17.26
CA GLU A 379 -27.84 3.61 -17.98
C GLU A 379 -28.06 4.19 -19.38
N ILE A 380 -27.25 5.17 -19.76
CA ILE A 380 -27.12 5.66 -21.14
C ILE A 380 -25.87 5.02 -21.72
N GLN A 381 -25.99 4.32 -22.86
CA GLN A 381 -24.89 3.58 -23.49
C GLN A 381 -23.59 4.39 -23.66
N GLN A 382 -23.70 5.70 -23.88
CA GLN A 382 -22.57 6.64 -23.81
C GLN A 382 -23.05 8.00 -23.27
N PRO A 383 -22.32 8.65 -22.34
CA PRO A 383 -22.64 10.01 -21.89
C PRO A 383 -22.68 11.02 -23.05
N PRO A 384 -23.62 11.98 -23.09
CA PRO A 384 -23.77 12.84 -24.26
C PRO A 384 -22.61 13.84 -24.42
N THR A 385 -21.83 13.67 -25.48
CA THR A 385 -20.62 14.45 -25.78
C THR A 385 -20.87 15.94 -26.04
N LEU A 386 -22.11 16.34 -26.28
CA LEU A 386 -22.51 17.74 -26.44
C LEU A 386 -22.45 18.55 -25.13
N VAL A 387 -22.61 17.89 -23.97
CA VAL A 387 -22.72 18.56 -22.66
C VAL A 387 -21.66 18.10 -21.65
N VAL A 388 -21.12 16.89 -21.79
CA VAL A 388 -20.00 16.38 -20.98
C VAL A 388 -18.68 16.92 -21.56
N LYS A 389 -18.01 17.83 -20.85
CA LYS A 389 -16.87 18.62 -21.39
C LYS A 389 -15.49 18.29 -20.79
N ASN A 390 -15.43 17.54 -19.69
CA ASN A 390 -14.19 17.15 -19.02
C ASN A 390 -14.28 15.68 -18.52
N ALA A 391 -13.19 15.14 -17.98
CA ALA A 391 -13.12 13.74 -17.55
C ALA A 391 -13.91 13.50 -16.26
N GLU A 392 -13.97 14.49 -15.39
CA GLU A 392 -14.69 14.50 -14.11
C GLU A 392 -16.21 14.39 -14.32
N ASP A 393 -16.76 15.13 -15.29
CA ASP A 393 -18.15 15.09 -15.72
C ASP A 393 -18.48 13.78 -16.45
N PHE A 394 -17.52 13.21 -17.18
CA PHE A 394 -17.67 11.87 -17.77
C PHE A 394 -17.78 10.82 -16.66
N ILE A 395 -16.82 10.76 -15.73
CA ILE A 395 -16.85 9.80 -14.61
C ILE A 395 -18.11 10.02 -13.75
N PHE A 396 -18.49 11.26 -13.44
CA PHE A 396 -19.72 11.55 -12.71
C PHE A 396 -20.96 10.99 -13.43
N SER A 397 -21.08 11.24 -14.73
CA SER A 397 -22.22 10.77 -15.53
C SER A 397 -22.27 9.25 -15.59
N THR A 398 -21.11 8.61 -15.73
CA THR A 398 -20.99 7.15 -15.89
C THR A 398 -21.16 6.40 -14.55
N LEU A 399 -20.76 6.99 -13.42
CA LEU A 399 -20.98 6.39 -12.09
C LEU A 399 -22.38 6.69 -11.51
N ALA A 400 -23.05 7.75 -11.95
CA ALA A 400 -24.34 8.18 -11.42
C ALA A 400 -25.44 7.10 -11.39
N PRO A 401 -25.59 6.19 -12.38
CA PRO A 401 -26.56 5.10 -12.32
C PRO A 401 -26.33 4.12 -11.17
N LEU A 402 -25.07 3.88 -10.80
CA LEU A 402 -24.64 2.85 -9.84
C LEU A 402 -24.85 3.23 -8.36
N ARG A 403 -25.55 4.34 -8.09
CA ARG A 403 -25.80 4.85 -6.72
C ARG A 403 -27.00 4.20 -6.02
N TYR A 404 -27.76 3.38 -6.74
CA TYR A 404 -28.97 2.69 -6.27
C TYR A 404 -28.70 1.20 -6.02
N SER A 405 -29.57 0.51 -5.29
CA SER A 405 -29.44 -0.92 -4.99
C SER A 405 -30.00 -1.80 -6.11
N ASN A 406 -30.91 -1.26 -6.93
CA ASN A 406 -31.56 -1.93 -8.06
C ASN A 406 -30.88 -1.66 -9.41
N SER A 407 -29.78 -0.90 -9.47
CA SER A 407 -28.85 -1.07 -10.60
C SER A 407 -28.32 -2.50 -10.57
N ASN A 408 -28.11 -3.11 -11.73
CA ASN A 408 -27.56 -4.46 -11.89
C ASN A 408 -26.19 -4.58 -11.21
N ILE A 409 -26.20 -4.85 -9.90
CA ILE A 409 -25.06 -5.13 -9.00
C ILE A 409 -25.51 -6.21 -7.97
N GLY A 410 -26.78 -6.66 -8.04
CA GLY A 410 -27.42 -7.49 -7.01
C GLY A 410 -27.36 -9.01 -7.24
N SER A 411 -26.89 -9.47 -8.40
CA SER A 411 -26.65 -10.90 -8.67
C SER A 411 -25.16 -11.19 -8.87
N LEU A 412 -24.74 -12.44 -8.69
CA LEU A 412 -23.33 -12.83 -8.91
C LEU A 412 -22.86 -12.69 -10.37
N GLU A 413 -23.78 -12.43 -11.31
CA GLU A 413 -23.47 -12.19 -12.73
C GLU A 413 -23.30 -10.68 -13.04
N ASP A 414 -23.65 -9.79 -12.10
CA ASP A 414 -23.88 -8.36 -12.34
C ASP A 414 -22.68 -7.42 -12.06
N TYR A 415 -21.46 -7.95 -11.92
CA TYR A 415 -20.27 -7.08 -11.90
C TYR A 415 -19.93 -6.46 -13.28
N GLY A 416 -20.69 -6.79 -14.32
CA GLY A 416 -20.48 -6.34 -15.71
C GLY A 416 -20.36 -4.82 -15.84
N THR A 417 -21.40 -4.06 -15.46
CA THR A 417 -21.46 -2.62 -15.72
C THR A 417 -20.30 -1.83 -15.11
N LEU A 418 -19.97 -2.04 -13.83
CA LEU A 418 -18.82 -1.36 -13.21
C LEU A 418 -17.49 -1.81 -13.83
N ASN A 419 -17.33 -3.09 -14.19
CA ASN A 419 -16.11 -3.56 -14.86
C ASN A 419 -15.96 -3.03 -16.28
N GLU A 420 -17.05 -2.88 -17.05
CA GLU A 420 -17.05 -2.26 -18.38
C GLU A 420 -16.64 -0.80 -18.29
N ILE A 421 -17.20 -0.04 -17.35
CA ILE A 421 -16.84 1.35 -17.03
C ILE A 421 -15.36 1.44 -16.63
N GLN A 422 -14.90 0.56 -15.74
CA GLN A 422 -13.51 0.53 -15.30
C GLN A 422 -12.56 0.23 -16.47
N THR A 423 -12.92 -0.72 -17.34
CA THR A 423 -12.12 -1.09 -18.52
C THR A 423 -12.01 0.07 -19.50
N LEU A 424 -13.13 0.70 -19.84
CA LEU A 424 -13.19 1.86 -20.73
C LEU A 424 -12.32 3.03 -20.22
N VAL A 425 -12.42 3.35 -18.92
CA VAL A 425 -11.62 4.43 -18.31
C VAL A 425 -10.15 4.05 -18.22
N VAL A 426 -9.80 2.79 -17.88
CA VAL A 426 -8.41 2.32 -17.89
C VAL A 426 -7.80 2.45 -19.29
N GLU A 427 -8.52 2.05 -20.33
CA GLU A 427 -8.04 2.14 -21.71
C GLU A 427 -7.90 3.59 -22.21
N GLU A 428 -8.88 4.46 -21.97
CA GLU A 428 -8.86 5.82 -22.53
C GLU A 428 -8.08 6.82 -21.66
N ALA A 429 -8.21 6.79 -20.34
CA ALA A 429 -7.50 7.73 -19.46
C ALA A 429 -5.99 7.56 -19.57
N THR A 430 -5.48 6.33 -19.69
CA THR A 430 -4.05 6.06 -19.84
C THR A 430 -3.48 6.52 -21.19
N LYS A 431 -4.32 6.61 -22.25
CA LYS A 431 -3.95 7.21 -23.54
C LYS A 431 -3.91 8.73 -23.45
N ILE A 432 -4.92 9.35 -22.83
CA ILE A 432 -5.11 10.81 -22.77
C ILE A 432 -4.13 11.48 -21.79
N PHE A 433 -3.96 10.93 -20.59
CA PHE A 433 -3.24 11.56 -19.49
C PHE A 433 -1.79 11.05 -19.34
N ASN A 434 -1.13 10.71 -20.45
CA ASN A 434 0.16 10.02 -20.48
C ASN A 434 1.42 10.88 -20.22
N GLN A 435 1.29 12.19 -19.97
CA GLN A 435 2.41 13.15 -19.91
C GLN A 435 2.36 14.10 -18.71
N GLY A 436 3.53 14.40 -18.13
CA GLY A 436 3.67 15.34 -17.03
C GLY A 436 2.75 15.06 -15.84
N ASN A 437 2.32 16.11 -15.16
CA ASN A 437 1.43 16.03 -13.98
C ASN A 437 0.09 15.32 -14.25
N PHE A 438 -0.34 15.25 -15.51
CA PHE A 438 -1.57 14.53 -15.87
C PHE A 438 -1.51 13.03 -15.55
N LYS A 439 -0.32 12.42 -15.47
CA LYS A 439 -0.19 11.03 -15.01
C LYS A 439 -0.71 10.83 -13.58
N PHE A 440 -0.58 11.83 -12.72
CA PHE A 440 -1.09 11.79 -11.35
C PHE A 440 -2.62 12.01 -11.31
N VAL A 441 -3.15 12.86 -12.21
CA VAL A 441 -4.60 12.96 -12.47
C VAL A 441 -5.16 11.60 -12.90
N CYS A 442 -4.47 10.89 -13.81
CA CYS A 442 -4.89 9.55 -14.26
C CYS A 442 -5.05 8.58 -13.08
N SER A 443 -4.11 8.55 -12.14
CA SER A 443 -4.22 7.76 -10.91
C SER A 443 -5.44 8.16 -10.05
N MET A 444 -5.75 9.45 -9.94
CA MET A 444 -6.94 9.92 -9.22
C MET A 444 -8.24 9.47 -9.91
N LEU A 445 -8.31 9.56 -11.25
CA LEU A 445 -9.45 9.07 -12.02
C LEU A 445 -9.65 7.56 -11.84
N LEU A 446 -8.57 6.77 -11.77
CA LEU A 446 -8.62 5.34 -11.48
C LEU A 446 -9.11 5.04 -10.04
N ALA A 447 -8.77 5.88 -9.06
CA ALA A 447 -9.31 5.76 -7.70
C ALA A 447 -10.82 6.08 -7.65
N LEU A 448 -11.29 7.07 -8.41
CA LEU A 448 -12.70 7.47 -8.47
C LEU A 448 -13.62 6.38 -9.04
N ILE A 449 -13.12 5.57 -9.99
CA ILE A 449 -13.82 4.37 -10.51
C ILE A 449 -13.54 3.10 -9.70
N LEU A 450 -12.94 3.23 -8.51
CA LEU A 450 -12.65 2.15 -7.56
C LEU A 450 -11.61 1.12 -8.07
N LYS A 451 -10.75 1.47 -9.03
CA LYS A 451 -9.71 0.58 -9.58
C LYS A 451 -8.38 0.73 -8.84
N PHE A 452 -8.38 0.41 -7.54
CA PHE A 452 -7.28 0.69 -6.62
C PHE A 452 -5.95 0.00 -6.98
N ASP A 453 -5.96 -1.26 -7.42
CA ASP A 453 -4.73 -1.95 -7.88
C ASP A 453 -4.07 -1.24 -9.07
N THR A 454 -4.84 -0.94 -10.12
CA THR A 454 -4.34 -0.24 -11.30
C THR A 454 -3.93 1.20 -10.99
N CYS A 455 -4.62 1.85 -10.04
CA CYS A 455 -4.21 3.14 -9.50
C CYS A 455 -2.83 3.06 -8.82
N ALA A 456 -2.62 2.09 -7.94
CA ALA A 456 -1.34 1.86 -7.26
C ALA A 456 -0.20 1.58 -8.25
N ASP A 457 -0.43 0.71 -9.23
CA ASP A 457 0.54 0.43 -10.31
C ASP A 457 0.85 1.69 -11.12
N GLN A 458 -0.12 2.56 -11.43
CA GLN A 458 0.11 3.82 -12.13
C GLN A 458 0.86 4.86 -11.28
N LEU A 459 0.59 4.93 -9.97
CA LEU A 459 1.31 5.80 -9.04
C LEU A 459 2.80 5.44 -8.99
N LEU A 460 3.11 4.14 -8.93
CA LEU A 460 4.49 3.65 -8.99
C LEU A 460 5.14 3.93 -10.35
N ASN A 461 4.46 3.63 -11.45
CA ASN A 461 5.00 3.83 -12.80
C ASN A 461 5.22 5.30 -13.15
N ASN A 462 4.48 6.25 -12.56
CA ASN A 462 4.61 7.67 -12.89
C ASN A 462 5.74 8.39 -12.14
N LYS A 463 6.11 7.93 -10.94
CA LYS A 463 7.16 8.50 -10.06
C LYS A 463 7.01 9.99 -9.72
N LEU A 464 5.81 10.55 -9.85
CA LEU A 464 5.49 11.91 -9.45
C LEU A 464 5.06 11.92 -7.98
N PHE A 465 5.41 12.99 -7.27
CA PHE A 465 4.95 13.24 -5.90
C PHE A 465 5.17 12.02 -4.98
N PRO A 466 6.44 11.53 -4.84
CA PRO A 466 6.74 10.23 -4.25
C PRO A 466 6.33 10.13 -2.78
N ILE A 467 6.20 11.26 -2.08
CA ILE A 467 5.78 11.31 -0.67
C ILE A 467 4.28 11.04 -0.56
N GLU A 468 3.49 11.69 -1.41
CA GLU A 468 2.06 11.48 -1.54
C GLU A 468 1.76 10.05 -2.00
N VAL A 469 2.54 9.52 -2.96
CA VAL A 469 2.47 8.10 -3.38
C VAL A 469 2.65 7.16 -2.19
N VAL A 470 3.66 7.35 -1.34
CA VAL A 470 3.86 6.51 -0.14
C VAL A 470 2.61 6.52 0.75
N HIS A 471 2.05 7.71 1.04
CA HIS A 471 0.89 7.83 1.94
C HIS A 471 -0.40 7.26 1.31
N ILE A 472 -0.61 7.42 0.00
CA ILE A 472 -1.74 6.81 -0.73
C ILE A 472 -1.63 5.27 -0.71
N LEU A 473 -0.44 4.72 -0.94
CA LEU A 473 -0.22 3.26 -0.87
C LEU A 473 -0.36 2.72 0.56
N MET A 474 0.00 3.50 1.58
CA MET A 474 -0.29 3.17 2.98
C MET A 474 -1.79 3.16 3.26
N ILE A 475 -2.56 4.13 2.74
CA ILE A 475 -4.02 4.13 2.81
C ILE A 475 -4.60 2.86 2.18
N PHE A 476 -4.15 2.49 0.97
CA PHE A 476 -4.64 1.27 0.31
C PHE A 476 -4.27 -0.01 1.08
N LYS A 477 -3.06 -0.13 1.65
CA LYS A 477 -2.71 -1.26 2.53
C LYS A 477 -3.61 -1.28 3.77
N LYS A 478 -3.81 -0.14 4.44
CA LYS A 478 -4.59 -0.04 5.68
C LYS A 478 -6.07 -0.42 5.45
N CYS A 479 -6.64 -0.08 4.30
CA CYS A 479 -7.97 -0.53 3.89
C CYS A 479 -8.02 -1.99 3.40
N GLY A 480 -6.90 -2.68 3.18
CA GLY A 480 -6.88 -3.98 2.50
C GLY A 480 -7.21 -3.92 1.00
N LEU A 481 -7.16 -2.74 0.38
CA LEU A 481 -7.42 -2.51 -1.06
C LEU A 481 -6.22 -2.77 -1.97
N TRP A 482 -5.00 -2.85 -1.40
CA TRP A 482 -3.78 -3.17 -2.12
C TRP A 482 -2.76 -3.77 -1.16
N ASN A 483 -2.26 -4.98 -1.46
CA ASN A 483 -1.30 -5.68 -0.60
C ASN A 483 -0.12 -6.22 -1.42
N SER A 484 0.74 -5.30 -1.88
CA SER A 484 1.95 -5.67 -2.62
C SER A 484 3.14 -5.93 -1.69
N PRO A 485 3.96 -6.98 -1.93
CA PRO A 485 5.23 -7.19 -1.23
C PRO A 485 6.25 -6.06 -1.45
N SER A 486 5.95 -5.12 -2.35
CA SER A 486 6.78 -3.97 -2.68
C SER A 486 6.69 -2.82 -1.66
N LEU A 487 5.58 -2.68 -0.93
CA LEU A 487 5.39 -1.54 -0.01
C LEU A 487 6.49 -1.42 1.07
N PRO A 488 6.99 -2.50 1.69
CA PRO A 488 8.06 -2.38 2.67
C PRO A 488 9.37 -1.85 2.11
N PHE A 489 9.64 -2.06 0.82
CA PHE A 489 10.80 -1.47 0.14
C PHE A 489 10.58 0.02 -0.10
N ILE A 490 9.39 0.42 -0.56
CA ILE A 490 9.02 1.82 -0.79
C ILE A 490 9.06 2.64 0.51
N ILE A 491 8.52 2.09 1.60
CA ILE A 491 8.60 2.74 2.93
C ILE A 491 10.06 2.81 3.41
N ASN A 492 10.87 1.77 3.16
CA ASN A 492 12.29 1.79 3.49
C ASN A 492 13.09 2.81 2.66
N GLU A 493 12.71 3.10 1.41
CA GLU A 493 13.25 4.23 0.66
C GLU A 493 12.84 5.56 1.30
N PHE A 494 11.55 5.74 1.62
CA PHE A 494 11.03 6.98 2.23
C PHE A 494 11.74 7.34 3.55
N VAL A 495 11.91 6.38 4.48
CA VAL A 495 12.55 6.68 5.76
C VAL A 495 14.04 7.03 5.65
N GLN A 496 14.72 6.66 4.55
CA GLN A 496 16.11 7.11 4.29
C GLN A 496 16.21 8.61 3.99
N PHE A 497 15.10 9.29 3.70
CA PHE A 497 15.03 10.75 3.59
C PHE A 497 14.79 11.45 4.93
N LEU A 498 14.47 10.71 6.00
CA LEU A 498 14.22 11.28 7.32
C LEU A 498 15.53 11.30 8.14
N PRO A 499 15.81 12.39 8.88
CA PRO A 499 16.99 12.45 9.75
C PRO A 499 16.80 11.54 10.96
N ASN A 500 17.89 10.97 11.49
CA ASN A 500 17.84 10.10 12.68
C ASN A 500 17.23 10.77 13.93
N SER A 501 17.16 12.10 13.99
CA SER A 501 16.40 12.82 15.03
C SER A 501 14.90 12.49 15.04
N MET A 502 14.37 11.95 13.95
CA MET A 502 13.00 11.45 13.79
C MET A 502 12.90 9.93 13.93
N ALA A 503 13.80 9.30 14.71
CA ALA A 503 13.78 7.86 14.97
C ALA A 503 12.41 7.31 15.42
N PRO A 504 11.60 7.99 16.26
CA PRO A 504 10.25 7.52 16.60
C PRO A 504 9.33 7.41 15.37
N GLN A 505 9.32 8.43 14.50
CA GLN A 505 8.55 8.43 13.26
C GLN A 505 9.02 7.30 12.32
N ILE A 506 10.34 7.15 12.14
CA ILE A 506 10.93 6.10 11.31
C ILE A 506 10.50 4.70 11.79
N VAL A 507 10.47 4.47 13.11
CA VAL A 507 9.96 3.23 13.69
C VAL A 507 8.48 3.02 13.37
N ASP A 508 7.64 4.04 13.51
CA ASP A 508 6.21 3.91 13.19
C ASP A 508 6.00 3.53 11.70
N TYR A 509 6.74 4.14 10.76
CA TYR A 509 6.66 3.78 9.33
C TYR A 509 7.17 2.34 9.08
N LEU A 510 8.32 1.95 9.63
CA LEU A 510 8.89 0.61 9.44
C LEU A 510 8.05 -0.49 10.11
N ALA A 511 7.36 -0.17 11.20
CA ALA A 511 6.42 -1.07 11.85
C ALA A 511 5.10 -1.20 11.07
N PHE A 512 4.58 -0.11 10.47
CA PHE A 512 3.47 -0.17 9.53
C PHE A 512 3.79 -1.02 8.28
N ALA A 513 5.05 -0.98 7.83
CA ALA A 513 5.54 -1.85 6.77
C ALA A 513 5.60 -3.35 7.16
N GLU A 514 5.54 -3.67 8.46
CA GLU A 514 5.62 -5.04 9.02
C GLU A 514 6.90 -5.80 8.62
N ASN A 515 7.97 -5.06 8.30
CA ASN A 515 9.25 -5.63 7.90
C ASN A 515 10.24 -5.63 9.06
N GLN A 516 10.26 -6.74 9.80
CA GLN A 516 11.16 -6.99 10.93
C GLN A 516 12.62 -6.65 10.57
N LYS A 517 13.12 -7.11 9.42
CA LYS A 517 14.52 -6.90 9.05
C LYS A 517 14.87 -5.41 8.95
N ASN A 518 14.10 -4.64 8.18
CA ASN A 518 14.37 -3.22 7.99
C ASN A 518 14.25 -2.43 9.30
N LEU A 519 13.25 -2.76 10.14
CA LEU A 519 13.09 -2.18 11.48
C LEU A 519 14.31 -2.44 12.37
N ILE A 520 14.75 -3.70 12.45
CA ILE A 520 15.86 -4.12 13.30
C ILE A 520 17.20 -3.57 12.79
N ASP A 521 17.45 -3.61 11.48
CA ASP A 521 18.67 -3.04 10.87
C ASP A 521 18.74 -1.52 11.13
N PHE A 522 17.61 -0.79 11.07
CA PHE A 522 17.55 0.63 11.45
C PHE A 522 17.85 0.84 12.94
N LEU A 523 17.19 0.11 13.84
CA LEU A 523 17.38 0.26 15.29
C LEU A 523 18.84 -0.01 15.73
N LEU A 524 19.50 -1.00 15.13
CA LEU A 524 20.91 -1.32 15.39
C LEU A 524 21.88 -0.28 14.81
N SER A 525 21.46 0.53 13.83
CA SER A 525 22.24 1.64 13.29
C SER A 525 22.25 2.88 14.19
N LEU A 526 21.30 2.97 15.13
CA LEU A 526 21.19 4.11 16.05
C LEU A 526 22.23 4.02 17.18
N ASP A 527 22.81 5.18 17.48
CA ASP A 527 23.72 5.33 18.62
C ASP A 527 22.93 5.42 19.94
N ILE A 528 22.93 4.32 20.69
CA ILE A 528 22.30 4.18 22.02
C ILE A 528 22.77 5.22 23.06
N ARG A 529 23.86 5.95 22.80
CA ARG A 529 24.30 7.08 23.65
C ARG A 529 23.41 8.32 23.50
N HIS A 530 22.73 8.44 22.36
CA HIS A 530 21.98 9.63 21.94
C HIS A 530 20.49 9.36 21.71
N TYR A 531 20.11 8.13 21.40
CA TYR A 531 18.73 7.75 21.07
C TYR A 531 18.11 6.83 22.12
N SER A 532 16.81 7.01 22.34
CA SER A 532 15.95 6.12 23.12
C SER A 532 14.52 6.21 22.58
N ILE A 533 13.86 5.08 22.40
CA ILE A 533 12.58 4.98 21.68
C ILE A 533 11.54 4.44 22.65
N ASN A 534 10.49 5.22 22.91
CA ASN A 534 9.39 4.74 23.72
C ASN A 534 8.35 4.01 22.85
N LEU A 535 8.25 2.69 23.06
CA LEU A 535 7.28 1.78 22.42
C LEU A 535 6.00 1.58 23.24
N GLU A 536 5.88 2.20 24.42
CA GLU A 536 4.63 2.22 25.19
C GLU A 536 3.48 2.74 24.31
N SER A 537 2.39 1.98 24.29
CA SER A 537 1.17 2.26 23.55
C SER A 537 0.01 1.51 24.20
N ASP A 538 -1.23 1.88 23.85
CA ASP A 538 -2.46 1.26 24.37
C ASP A 538 -2.74 -0.15 23.78
N GLY A 539 -1.69 -0.89 23.43
CA GLY A 539 -1.74 -2.22 22.82
C GLY A 539 -2.20 -2.23 21.35
N LYS A 540 -2.19 -1.07 20.67
CA LYS A 540 -2.61 -0.91 19.27
C LYS A 540 -1.66 0.00 18.49
N GLY A 541 -1.73 -0.11 17.17
CA GLY A 541 -0.99 0.74 16.24
C GLY A 541 0.48 0.36 16.06
N PRO A 542 1.25 1.18 15.31
CA PRO A 542 2.59 0.84 14.85
C PRO A 542 3.58 0.53 15.98
N LYS A 543 3.49 1.23 17.12
CA LYS A 543 4.36 0.96 18.28
C LYS A 543 4.12 -0.42 18.90
N ALA A 544 2.88 -0.89 18.94
CA ALA A 544 2.57 -2.25 19.38
C ALA A 544 3.12 -3.28 18.40
N THR A 545 2.98 -3.04 17.08
CA THR A 545 3.60 -3.88 16.03
C THR A 545 5.12 -3.87 16.14
N ALA A 546 5.75 -2.72 16.37
CA ALA A 546 7.20 -2.60 16.57
C ALA A 546 7.65 -3.43 17.77
N ALA A 547 6.98 -3.27 18.93
CA ALA A 547 7.26 -4.04 20.13
C ALA A 547 7.11 -5.56 19.90
N GLN A 548 6.11 -5.99 19.13
CA GLN A 548 5.93 -7.40 18.76
C GLN A 548 7.08 -7.92 17.87
N LEU A 549 7.45 -7.21 16.82
CA LEU A 549 8.54 -7.59 15.90
C LEU A 549 9.90 -7.61 16.62
N ILE A 550 10.13 -6.68 17.55
CA ILE A 550 11.35 -6.61 18.37
C ILE A 550 11.38 -7.75 19.39
N SER A 551 10.26 -8.08 20.03
CA SER A 551 10.16 -9.26 20.92
C SER A 551 10.44 -10.56 20.16
N GLN A 552 9.91 -10.73 18.94
CA GLN A 552 10.18 -11.90 18.10
C GLN A 552 11.68 -12.04 17.73
N GLU A 553 12.35 -10.92 17.45
CA GLU A 553 13.79 -10.91 17.23
C GLU A 553 14.56 -11.31 18.49
N ILE A 554 14.19 -10.74 19.64
CA ILE A 554 14.83 -11.03 20.94
C ILE A 554 14.64 -12.50 21.33
N GLU A 555 13.44 -13.05 21.15
CA GLU A 555 13.14 -14.47 21.40
C GLU A 555 13.98 -15.43 20.55
N SER A 556 14.39 -15.00 19.35
CA SER A 556 15.23 -15.82 18.45
C SER A 556 16.68 -15.96 18.93
N ASP A 557 17.23 -14.96 19.63
CA ASP A 557 18.58 -14.98 20.20
C ASP A 557 18.69 -14.09 21.46
N VAL A 558 18.09 -14.57 22.55
CA VAL A 558 17.90 -13.82 23.82
C VAL A 558 19.22 -13.34 24.42
N TYR A 559 20.31 -14.13 24.32
CA TYR A 559 21.58 -13.88 25.00
C TYR A 559 22.64 -13.22 24.10
N SER A 560 22.20 -12.32 23.22
CA SER A 560 23.05 -11.60 22.25
C SER A 560 23.20 -10.11 22.57
N ILE A 561 24.28 -9.51 22.08
CA ILE A 561 24.47 -8.05 22.11
C ILE A 561 23.39 -7.33 21.31
N LYS A 562 22.88 -7.97 20.25
CA LYS A 562 21.75 -7.47 19.44
C LYS A 562 20.50 -7.30 20.30
N SER A 563 20.08 -8.35 21.00
CA SER A 563 18.93 -8.31 21.90
C SER A 563 19.12 -7.31 23.04
N LEU A 564 20.32 -7.27 23.63
CA LEU A 564 20.67 -6.32 24.68
C LEU A 564 20.62 -4.85 24.20
N HIS A 565 21.11 -4.55 23.00
CA HIS A 565 21.03 -3.22 22.37
C HIS A 565 19.56 -2.81 22.18
N LEU A 566 18.75 -3.70 21.60
CA LEU A 566 17.32 -3.44 21.34
C LEU A 566 16.55 -3.15 22.64
N LEU A 567 16.73 -3.97 23.68
CA LEU A 567 16.07 -3.79 24.98
C LEU A 567 16.39 -2.43 25.61
N VAL A 568 17.67 -2.01 25.60
CA VAL A 568 18.09 -0.72 26.19
C VAL A 568 17.64 0.47 25.33
N LEU A 569 17.69 0.36 24.01
CA LEU A 569 17.17 1.37 23.09
C LEU A 569 15.65 1.57 23.26
N CYS A 570 14.91 0.49 23.52
CA CYS A 570 13.45 0.46 23.68
C CYS A 570 12.98 0.59 25.13
N LEU A 571 13.84 1.06 26.04
CA LEU A 571 13.55 1.37 27.46
C LEU A 571 13.23 0.17 28.39
N ASP A 572 13.30 -1.09 27.93
CA ASP A 572 13.15 -2.26 28.80
C ASP A 572 14.45 -2.58 29.55
N TYR A 573 14.75 -1.72 30.53
CA TYR A 573 15.93 -1.86 31.39
C TYR A 573 15.86 -3.07 32.34
N SER A 574 14.66 -3.59 32.63
CA SER A 574 14.46 -4.72 33.53
C SER A 574 14.88 -6.03 32.86
N THR A 575 14.39 -6.29 31.65
CA THR A 575 14.79 -7.45 30.86
C THR A 575 16.25 -7.32 30.42
N ALA A 576 16.69 -6.11 30.01
CA ALA A 576 18.10 -5.86 29.68
C ALA A 576 19.06 -6.19 30.83
N TYR A 577 18.71 -5.85 32.07
CA TYR A 577 19.49 -6.22 33.26
C TYR A 577 19.61 -7.76 33.39
N ASN A 578 18.50 -8.49 33.32
CA ASN A 578 18.48 -9.94 33.46
C ASN A 578 19.28 -10.65 32.34
N VAL A 579 19.15 -10.18 31.10
CA VAL A 579 19.94 -10.64 29.95
C VAL A 579 21.43 -10.37 30.17
N PHE A 580 21.80 -9.15 30.60
CA PHE A 580 23.19 -8.77 30.84
C PHE A 580 23.87 -9.60 31.94
N ILE A 581 23.19 -9.79 33.08
CA ILE A 581 23.69 -10.66 34.16
C ILE A 581 23.94 -12.08 33.64
N SER A 582 23.01 -12.62 32.87
CA SER A 582 23.13 -13.95 32.27
C SER A 582 24.30 -14.04 31.28
N MET A 583 24.44 -13.07 30.37
CA MET A 583 25.56 -12.98 29.43
C MET A 583 26.92 -12.87 30.14
N SER A 584 26.99 -12.15 31.27
CA SER A 584 28.22 -12.01 32.04
C SER A 584 28.77 -13.35 32.58
N SER A 585 27.92 -14.38 32.71
CA SER A 585 28.35 -15.72 33.12
C SER A 585 29.22 -16.40 32.05
N ASN A 586 28.84 -16.27 30.77
CA ASN A 586 29.37 -17.01 29.61
C ASN A 586 30.29 -16.17 28.71
N ILE A 587 30.97 -15.16 29.27
CA ILE A 587 31.67 -14.11 28.51
C ILE A 587 32.61 -14.60 27.39
N SER A 588 33.23 -15.77 27.55
CA SER A 588 34.17 -16.35 26.58
C SER A 588 33.57 -16.69 25.22
N SER A 589 32.24 -16.67 25.05
CA SER A 589 31.58 -16.86 23.76
C SER A 589 31.46 -15.59 22.91
N PHE A 590 31.70 -14.40 23.47
CA PHE A 590 31.56 -13.13 22.73
C PHE A 590 32.87 -12.72 22.04
N SER A 591 32.74 -11.98 20.93
CA SER A 591 33.88 -11.28 20.36
C SER A 591 34.35 -10.14 21.29
N LEU A 592 35.56 -9.63 21.07
CA LEU A 592 36.06 -8.49 21.85
C LEU A 592 35.33 -7.17 21.51
N PRO A 593 34.99 -6.86 20.24
CA PRO A 593 34.11 -5.73 19.92
C PRO A 593 32.73 -5.84 20.58
N ASP A 594 32.15 -7.04 20.62
CA ASP A 594 30.87 -7.30 21.31
C ASP A 594 30.99 -7.09 22.83
N SER A 595 32.11 -7.53 23.43
CA SER A 595 32.39 -7.31 24.85
C SER A 595 32.58 -5.81 25.17
N SER A 596 33.21 -5.05 24.27
CA SER A 596 33.30 -3.58 24.36
C SER A 596 31.91 -2.91 24.31
N LYS A 597 31.05 -3.32 23.37
CA LYS A 597 29.65 -2.86 23.30
C LYS A 597 28.85 -3.21 24.56
N ALA A 598 29.03 -4.40 25.13
CA ALA A 598 28.42 -4.78 26.40
C ALA A 598 28.82 -3.83 27.55
N ILE A 599 30.08 -3.40 27.62
CA ILE A 599 30.54 -2.43 28.64
C ILE A 599 29.85 -1.07 28.45
N LEU A 600 29.71 -0.60 27.21
CA LEU A 600 28.95 0.62 26.91
C LEU A 600 27.49 0.49 27.39
N ILE A 601 26.81 -0.59 27.01
CA ILE A 601 25.42 -0.81 27.40
C ILE A 601 25.27 -0.91 28.93
N CYS A 602 26.23 -1.56 29.61
CA CYS A 602 26.28 -1.62 31.08
C CYS A 602 26.38 -0.22 31.72
N SER A 603 27.21 0.67 31.15
CA SER A 603 27.32 2.05 31.63
C SER A 603 26.01 2.82 31.49
N ILE A 604 25.28 2.62 30.38
CA ILE A 604 23.98 3.24 30.12
C ILE A 604 22.92 2.67 31.09
N LEU A 605 22.89 1.35 31.29
CA LEU A 605 22.00 0.70 32.25
C LEU A 605 22.22 1.20 33.68
N LEU A 606 23.47 1.33 34.13
CA LEU A 606 23.80 1.88 35.45
C LEU A 606 23.28 3.32 35.57
N ALA A 607 23.57 4.19 34.60
CA ALA A 607 23.13 5.58 34.61
C ALA A 607 21.58 5.71 34.65
N ARG A 608 20.87 4.89 33.85
CA ARG A 608 19.40 4.90 33.77
C ARG A 608 18.75 4.35 35.03
N LEU A 609 19.22 3.19 35.53
CA LEU A 609 18.66 2.54 36.73
C LEU A 609 18.93 3.36 38.00
N LYS A 610 20.07 4.07 38.11
CA LYS A 610 20.32 5.03 39.20
C LYS A 610 19.27 6.15 39.26
N GLY A 611 18.74 6.58 38.12
CA GLY A 611 17.72 7.63 38.02
C GLY A 611 16.31 7.19 38.42
N ILE A 612 16.09 5.90 38.70
CA ILE A 612 14.77 5.36 39.05
C ILE A 612 14.70 5.21 40.58
N ASN A 613 13.85 6.03 41.21
CA ASN A 613 13.73 6.18 42.68
C ASN A 613 13.45 4.88 43.47
N ASN A 614 13.10 3.78 42.80
CA ASN A 614 12.72 2.50 43.42
C ASN A 614 13.67 1.34 43.08
N THR A 615 14.78 1.55 42.36
CA THR A 615 15.70 0.45 42.03
C THR A 615 16.48 -0.02 43.26
N GLU A 616 16.40 -1.32 43.57
CA GLU A 616 17.13 -1.93 44.67
C GLU A 616 18.65 -1.78 44.51
N GLN A 617 19.34 -1.38 45.59
CA GLN A 617 20.81 -1.26 45.59
C GLN A 617 21.50 -2.58 45.18
N ALA A 618 20.94 -3.72 45.58
CA ALA A 618 21.45 -5.05 45.22
C ALA A 618 21.54 -5.26 43.69
N THR A 619 20.53 -4.80 42.95
CA THR A 619 20.47 -4.85 41.47
C THR A 619 21.59 -4.02 40.84
N LEU A 620 21.80 -2.78 41.33
CA LEU A 620 22.86 -1.90 40.85
C LEU A 620 24.26 -2.51 41.11
N ILE A 621 24.46 -3.11 42.29
CA ILE A 621 25.73 -3.76 42.66
C ILE A 621 25.98 -5.02 41.82
N ALA A 622 24.95 -5.83 41.58
CA ALA A 622 25.06 -7.01 40.71
C ALA A 622 25.43 -6.62 39.27
N LEU A 623 24.77 -5.60 38.72
CA LEU A 623 25.07 -5.05 37.40
C LEU A 623 26.51 -4.52 37.31
N GLN A 624 26.95 -3.76 38.31
CA GLN A 624 28.33 -3.25 38.37
C GLN A 624 29.35 -4.40 38.46
N ASN A 625 29.10 -5.41 39.29
CA ASN A 625 30.00 -6.58 39.41
C ASN A 625 30.08 -7.39 38.10
N ALA A 626 28.99 -7.51 37.36
CA ALA A 626 28.97 -8.09 36.01
C ALA A 626 29.75 -7.24 35.00
N GLY A 627 29.54 -5.92 34.99
CA GLY A 627 30.29 -4.98 34.13
C GLY A 627 31.79 -4.96 34.41
N LEU A 628 32.20 -5.11 35.67
CA LEU A 628 33.61 -5.27 36.05
C LEU A 628 34.21 -6.58 35.54
N LYS A 629 33.47 -7.70 35.63
CA LYS A 629 33.89 -8.98 35.06
C LYS A 629 34.12 -8.87 33.56
N ILE A 630 33.22 -8.18 32.84
CA ILE A 630 33.35 -7.96 31.39
C ILE A 630 34.49 -7.01 31.04
N SER A 631 34.66 -5.94 31.80
CA SER A 631 35.78 -5.00 31.66
C SER A 631 37.13 -5.70 31.82
N LEU A 632 37.32 -6.50 32.87
CA LEU A 632 38.58 -7.21 33.12
C LEU A 632 38.94 -8.20 32.00
N HIS A 633 37.97 -8.98 31.50
CA HIS A 633 38.21 -9.91 30.39
C HIS A 633 38.56 -9.20 29.08
N SER A 634 37.83 -8.12 28.76
CA SER A 634 38.06 -7.34 27.54
C SER A 634 39.43 -6.65 27.58
N LEU A 635 39.77 -6.05 28.72
CA LEU A 635 41.07 -5.39 28.94
C LEU A 635 42.25 -6.37 28.91
N SER A 636 42.12 -7.59 29.46
CA SER A 636 43.21 -8.57 29.43
C SER A 636 43.55 -9.05 28.01
N ARG A 637 42.57 -8.96 27.11
CA ARG A 637 42.67 -9.34 25.68
C ARG A 637 42.78 -8.16 24.72
N ALA A 638 42.87 -6.93 25.21
CA ALA A 638 42.84 -5.73 24.37
C ALA A 638 44.05 -5.57 23.41
N ASP A 639 45.09 -6.42 23.51
CA ASP A 639 46.16 -6.47 22.50
C ASP A 639 45.71 -7.17 21.20
N ASP A 640 44.68 -8.02 21.25
CA ASP A 640 44.04 -8.66 20.08
C ASP A 640 43.28 -7.63 19.19
N LEU A 641 43.01 -6.42 19.70
CA LEU A 641 42.20 -5.39 19.07
C LEU A 641 43.03 -4.44 18.17
N THR A 642 42.39 -3.91 17.13
CA THR A 642 42.93 -2.79 16.32
C THR A 642 43.01 -1.49 17.12
N GLN A 643 43.77 -0.50 16.62
CA GLN A 643 43.92 0.80 17.30
C GLN A 643 42.58 1.53 17.54
N SER A 644 41.64 1.48 16.59
CA SER A 644 40.31 2.05 16.75
C SER A 644 39.50 1.32 17.83
N GLU A 645 39.49 -0.01 17.81
CA GLU A 645 38.76 -0.80 18.81
C GLU A 645 39.36 -0.66 20.23
N ARG A 646 40.67 -0.43 20.34
CA ARG A 646 41.36 -0.10 21.60
C ARG A 646 40.89 1.26 22.15
N ILE A 647 40.69 2.26 21.28
CA ILE A 647 40.13 3.57 21.66
C ILE A 647 38.68 3.40 22.12
N ASP A 648 37.84 2.71 21.35
CA ASP A 648 36.43 2.46 21.69
C ASP A 648 36.31 1.72 23.04
N LEU A 649 37.11 0.68 23.26
CA LEU A 649 37.15 -0.05 24.54
C LEU A 649 37.58 0.85 25.70
N LEU A 650 38.58 1.72 25.49
CA LEU A 650 39.04 2.66 26.51
C LEU A 650 37.94 3.66 26.90
N GLU A 651 37.28 4.27 25.91
CA GLU A 651 36.15 5.19 26.14
C GLU A 651 34.98 4.50 26.87
N ASN A 652 34.60 3.29 26.44
CA ASN A 652 33.52 2.52 27.04
C ASN A 652 33.84 2.14 28.50
N VAL A 653 35.07 1.69 28.80
CA VAL A 653 35.51 1.38 30.16
C VAL A 653 35.58 2.64 31.03
N GLN A 654 36.09 3.76 30.51
CA GLN A 654 36.14 5.02 31.26
C GLN A 654 34.74 5.52 31.62
N ARG A 655 33.78 5.43 30.68
CA ARG A 655 32.35 5.76 30.93
C ARG A 655 31.72 4.81 31.95
N PHE A 656 31.97 3.51 31.86
CA PHE A 656 31.52 2.56 32.88
C PHE A 656 32.07 2.88 34.28
N LEU A 657 33.33 3.32 34.37
CA LEU A 657 33.96 3.74 35.63
C LEU A 657 33.43 5.07 36.17
N SER A 658 32.97 6.01 35.33
CA SER A 658 32.33 7.24 35.80
C SER A 658 30.92 6.98 36.33
N GLU A 659 30.15 6.13 35.65
CA GLU A 659 28.79 5.73 36.07
C GLU A 659 28.76 4.72 37.24
N SER A 660 29.92 4.20 37.65
CA SER A 660 30.03 3.28 38.79
C SER A 660 29.61 3.93 40.12
N ILE A 661 29.08 3.12 41.03
CA ILE A 661 28.42 3.54 42.28
C ILE A 661 29.43 4.08 43.31
N ILE A 662 30.72 3.70 43.25
CA ILE A 662 31.76 4.20 44.19
C ILE A 662 31.73 5.73 44.33
N ASN A 663 31.56 6.44 43.21
CA ASN A 663 31.82 7.87 43.13
C ASN A 663 30.81 8.71 43.95
N GLU A 664 29.69 8.12 44.38
CA GLU A 664 28.63 8.79 45.16
C GLU A 664 28.53 8.27 46.61
N PHE A 665 29.07 7.08 46.90
CA PHE A 665 28.86 6.37 48.17
C PHE A 665 30.12 6.27 49.06
N SER A 666 31.22 6.95 48.69
CA SER A 666 32.46 6.98 49.49
C SER A 666 32.30 7.52 50.91
N ASP A 667 31.25 8.34 51.15
CA ASP A 667 31.17 9.21 52.31
C ASP A 667 30.20 8.71 53.40
N ASN A 668 29.38 7.67 53.15
CA ASN A 668 28.18 7.40 53.97
C ASN A 668 27.90 5.94 54.41
N PHE A 669 28.78 4.94 54.19
CA PHE A 669 28.50 3.55 54.63
C PHE A 669 29.62 2.85 55.41
N THR A 670 29.21 2.11 56.44
CA THR A 670 30.02 1.13 57.16
C THR A 670 30.26 -0.12 56.32
N LYS A 671 31.50 -0.63 56.34
CA LYS A 671 32.04 -1.62 55.39
C LYS A 671 31.41 -3.02 55.37
N ASP A 672 30.52 -3.35 56.30
CA ASP A 672 30.29 -4.74 56.70
C ASP A 672 29.00 -5.39 56.16
N SER A 673 28.12 -4.65 55.48
CA SER A 673 26.80 -5.17 55.03
C SER A 673 26.64 -5.37 53.53
N ILE A 674 27.59 -4.93 52.69
CA ILE A 674 27.46 -4.97 51.23
C ILE A 674 28.73 -5.56 50.60
N ASN A 675 28.56 -6.63 49.81
CA ASN A 675 29.64 -7.39 49.17
C ASN A 675 30.19 -6.65 47.93
N PHE A 676 30.87 -5.52 48.18
CA PHE A 676 31.26 -4.54 47.19
C PHE A 676 32.72 -4.74 46.75
N ASP A 677 32.94 -5.09 45.47
CA ASP A 677 34.25 -5.49 44.97
C ASP A 677 35.16 -4.29 44.60
N THR A 678 35.56 -3.56 45.63
CA THR A 678 36.53 -2.44 45.53
C THR A 678 37.86 -2.85 44.88
N VAL A 679 38.27 -4.12 45.05
CA VAL A 679 39.51 -4.67 44.49
C VAL A 679 39.42 -4.77 42.98
N LYS A 680 38.33 -5.33 42.43
CA LYS A 680 38.12 -5.36 40.97
C LYS A 680 38.04 -3.96 40.36
N ILE A 681 37.51 -2.96 41.08
CA ILE A 681 37.45 -1.58 40.56
C ILE A 681 38.83 -0.93 40.49
N ASP A 682 39.67 -1.07 41.52
CA ASP A 682 41.09 -0.66 41.43
C ASP A 682 41.79 -1.37 40.26
N THR A 683 41.52 -2.67 40.09
CA THR A 683 42.08 -3.47 38.98
C THR A 683 41.65 -2.95 37.61
N VAL A 684 40.36 -2.71 37.38
CA VAL A 684 39.88 -2.13 36.10
C VAL A 684 40.45 -0.74 35.87
N LYS A 685 40.52 0.12 36.89
CA LYS A 685 41.12 1.47 36.79
C LYS A 685 42.59 1.41 36.37
N ARG A 686 43.40 0.57 37.02
CA ARG A 686 44.83 0.45 36.73
C ARG A 686 45.13 -0.19 35.38
N VAL A 687 44.38 -1.22 34.98
CA VAL A 687 44.55 -1.87 33.67
C VAL A 687 44.02 -0.98 32.53
N SER A 688 42.92 -0.25 32.75
CA SER A 688 42.43 0.78 31.81
C SER A 688 43.47 1.90 31.61
N HIS A 689 44.19 2.29 32.67
CA HIS A 689 45.31 3.23 32.52
C HIS A 689 46.44 2.68 31.64
N CYS A 690 46.81 1.39 31.75
CA CYS A 690 47.75 0.77 30.80
C CYS A 690 47.23 0.83 29.36
N LEU A 691 45.93 0.62 29.11
CA LEU A 691 45.34 0.81 27.78
C LEU A 691 45.45 2.25 27.28
N SER A 692 45.24 3.26 28.14
CA SER A 692 45.47 4.69 27.82
C SER A 692 46.90 4.95 27.35
N LEU A 693 47.89 4.44 28.09
CA LEU A 693 49.31 4.57 27.75
C LEU A 693 49.63 3.90 26.41
N LEU A 694 49.11 2.69 26.17
CA LEU A 694 49.29 1.95 24.91
C LEU A 694 48.67 2.70 23.72
N VAL A 695 47.45 3.22 23.86
CA VAL A 695 46.77 4.05 22.85
C VAL A 695 47.57 5.32 22.55
N HIS A 696 48.16 5.97 23.56
CA HIS A 696 49.04 7.13 23.34
C HIS A 696 50.31 6.77 22.56
N PHE A 697 50.97 5.64 22.85
CA PHE A 697 52.11 5.17 22.06
C PHE A 697 51.73 4.81 20.63
N ASP A 698 50.65 4.05 20.43
CA ASP A 698 50.16 3.64 19.11
C ASP A 698 49.73 4.86 18.26
N SER A 699 49.32 5.96 18.91
CA SER A 699 48.99 7.24 18.27
C SER A 699 50.19 8.17 18.05
N GLY A 700 51.42 7.72 18.28
CA GLY A 700 52.65 8.52 18.16
C GLY A 700 52.81 9.61 19.22
N ARG A 701 52.01 9.61 20.29
CA ARG A 701 52.00 10.60 21.38
C ARG A 701 52.81 10.13 22.58
N SER A 702 54.03 9.64 22.34
CA SER A 702 54.90 9.03 23.36
C SER A 702 55.20 9.97 24.54
N ASP A 703 55.38 11.27 24.30
CA ASP A 703 55.61 12.27 25.36
C ASP A 703 54.41 12.36 26.32
N LEU A 704 53.18 12.27 25.80
CA LEU A 704 51.96 12.23 26.60
C LEU A 704 51.91 10.96 27.45
N ALA A 705 52.19 9.79 26.87
CA ALA A 705 52.27 8.53 27.63
C ALA A 705 53.28 8.61 28.78
N VAL A 706 54.49 9.12 28.53
CA VAL A 706 55.56 9.28 29.54
C VAL A 706 55.25 10.37 30.58
N SER A 707 54.39 11.34 30.26
CA SER A 707 53.88 12.33 31.22
C SER A 707 52.76 11.76 32.08
N GLU A 708 51.86 10.96 31.49
CA GLU A 708 50.70 10.40 32.17
C GLU A 708 51.10 9.26 33.11
N SER A 709 52.09 8.46 32.73
CA SER A 709 52.64 7.37 33.54
C SER A 709 53.37 7.83 34.80
N ARG A 710 53.45 9.13 35.08
CA ARG A 710 53.98 9.68 36.35
C ARG A 710 52.89 9.95 37.40
N ARG A 711 51.62 9.67 37.07
CA ARG A 711 50.50 9.79 38.01
C ARG A 711 50.50 8.57 38.95
N LYS A 712 50.27 8.80 40.25
CA LYS A 712 50.26 7.73 41.26
C LYS A 712 49.26 6.62 40.89
N GLY A 713 49.71 5.36 40.98
CA GLY A 713 48.86 4.17 40.85
C GLY A 713 49.05 3.34 39.57
N HIS A 714 50.03 3.64 38.71
CA HIS A 714 50.37 2.79 37.55
C HIS A 714 50.88 1.40 37.96
N ILE A 715 50.80 0.44 37.02
CA ILE A 715 51.30 -0.93 37.21
C ILE A 715 52.77 -1.05 36.78
N ILE A 716 53.18 -0.29 35.76
CA ILE A 716 54.51 -0.36 35.15
C ILE A 716 55.53 0.32 36.08
N PRO A 717 56.55 -0.36 36.64
CA PRO A 717 57.55 0.28 37.47
C PRO A 717 58.59 1.00 36.60
N PHE A 718 59.01 2.19 37.02
CA PHE A 718 60.07 2.94 36.36
C PHE A 718 61.39 2.92 37.14
N ASP A 719 61.35 2.69 38.45
CA ASP A 719 62.51 2.63 39.34
C ASP A 719 62.53 1.31 40.15
N GLU A 720 63.71 0.85 40.60
CA GLU A 720 63.87 -0.44 41.30
C GLU A 720 62.98 -0.62 42.54
N SER A 721 62.69 0.48 43.26
CA SER A 721 61.83 0.48 44.44
C SER A 721 60.39 0.07 44.15
N GLU A 722 59.91 0.29 42.92
CA GLU A 722 58.52 0.01 42.53
C GLU A 722 58.31 -1.45 42.08
N ILE A 723 59.37 -2.14 41.63
CA ILE A 723 59.28 -3.47 41.02
C ILE A 723 58.59 -4.49 41.96
N ASN A 724 58.92 -4.45 43.26
CA ASN A 724 58.32 -5.39 44.23
C ASN A 724 56.81 -5.15 44.40
N GLU A 725 56.38 -3.88 44.50
CA GLU A 725 54.96 -3.52 44.62
C GLU A 725 54.19 -3.90 43.35
N SER A 726 54.72 -3.58 42.17
CA SER A 726 54.12 -3.94 40.88
C SER A 726 54.00 -5.45 40.67
N VAL A 727 55.02 -6.23 41.04
CA VAL A 727 54.99 -7.70 40.93
C VAL A 727 54.02 -8.32 41.95
N GLU A 728 54.00 -7.84 43.19
CA GLU A 728 53.03 -8.31 44.19
C GLU A 728 51.58 -8.00 43.76
N TRP A 729 51.33 -6.79 43.26
CA TRP A 729 50.03 -6.39 42.73
C TRP A 729 49.59 -7.27 41.54
N MET A 730 50.49 -7.55 40.60
CA MET A 730 50.20 -8.42 39.45
C MET A 730 49.85 -9.86 39.88
N ASN A 731 50.65 -10.43 40.79
CA ASN A 731 50.42 -11.79 41.28
C ASN A 731 49.13 -11.91 42.11
N LYS A 732 48.78 -10.86 42.88
CA LYS A 732 47.58 -10.82 43.72
C LYS A 732 46.28 -10.73 42.92
N ASN A 733 46.27 -10.00 41.81
CA ASN A 733 45.05 -9.75 41.03
C ASN A 733 44.79 -10.77 39.91
N MET A 734 45.72 -11.70 39.66
CA MET A 734 45.58 -12.85 38.75
C MET A 734 44.87 -12.54 37.43
N LEU A 735 45.35 -11.50 36.74
CA LEU A 735 44.90 -11.16 35.38
C LEU A 735 45.18 -12.36 34.45
N PRO A 736 44.15 -12.98 33.81
CA PRO A 736 44.31 -14.23 33.06
C PRO A 736 45.29 -14.13 31.87
N SER A 737 45.56 -12.92 31.43
CA SER A 737 46.56 -12.61 30.42
C SER A 737 47.18 -11.24 30.75
N SER A 738 48.45 -11.21 31.13
CA SER A 738 49.16 -9.94 31.43
C SER A 738 49.58 -9.17 30.16
N THR A 739 49.05 -9.56 29.00
CA THR A 739 49.35 -9.05 27.65
C THR A 739 49.35 -7.53 27.58
N ILE A 740 48.33 -6.84 28.11
CA ILE A 740 48.31 -5.38 28.02
C ILE A 740 49.37 -4.68 28.89
N VAL A 741 49.70 -5.26 30.05
CA VAL A 741 50.78 -4.75 30.91
C VAL A 741 52.13 -5.01 30.23
N GLY A 742 52.33 -6.19 29.65
CA GLY A 742 53.51 -6.56 28.87
C GLY A 742 53.69 -5.73 27.60
N ALA A 743 52.64 -5.52 26.81
CA ALA A 743 52.63 -4.67 25.63
C ALA A 743 52.96 -3.21 25.97
N THR A 744 52.39 -2.70 27.07
CA THR A 744 52.72 -1.36 27.60
C THR A 744 54.20 -1.29 28.00
N ALA A 745 54.73 -2.29 28.71
CA ALA A 745 56.15 -2.37 29.06
C ALA A 745 57.05 -2.42 27.81
N ILE A 746 56.70 -3.22 26.80
CA ILE A 746 57.38 -3.29 25.50
C ILE A 746 57.45 -1.91 24.82
N ARG A 747 56.36 -1.13 24.84
CA ARG A 747 56.36 0.24 24.30
C ARG A 747 57.29 1.17 25.10
N PHE A 748 57.27 1.13 26.43
CA PHE A 748 58.20 1.93 27.24
C PHE A 748 59.67 1.53 27.05
N ILE A 749 59.98 0.24 27.01
CA ILE A 749 61.34 -0.26 26.70
C ILE A 749 61.78 0.26 25.33
N SER A 750 60.92 0.11 24.30
CA SER A 750 61.21 0.58 22.94
C SER A 750 61.50 2.09 22.90
N PHE A 751 60.69 2.90 23.57
CA PHE A 751 60.87 4.35 23.65
C PHE A 751 62.16 4.75 24.40
N TYR A 752 62.46 4.10 25.52
CA TYR A 752 63.64 4.44 26.31
C TYR A 752 64.96 3.96 25.65
N LEU A 753 64.92 2.93 24.80
CA LEU A 753 66.06 2.45 24.01
C LEU A 753 66.60 3.49 23.02
N ASP A 754 65.80 4.46 22.60
CA ASP A 754 66.27 5.56 21.74
C ASP A 754 67.22 6.53 22.48
N ASN A 755 67.31 6.45 23.82
CA ASN A 755 68.31 7.19 24.61
C ASN A 755 68.79 6.41 25.85
N ILE A 756 69.49 5.29 25.60
CA ILE A 756 69.99 4.38 26.65
C ILE A 756 70.85 5.10 27.69
N GLN A 757 71.71 6.05 27.28
CA GLN A 757 72.61 6.75 28.21
C GLN A 757 71.88 7.49 29.34
N ARG A 758 70.65 7.95 29.10
CA ARG A 758 69.83 8.65 30.11
C ARG A 758 68.79 7.76 30.79
N ASN A 759 68.45 6.61 30.20
CA ASN A 759 67.34 5.77 30.66
C ASN A 759 67.77 4.36 31.13
N LYS A 760 69.06 4.07 31.21
CA LYS A 760 69.60 2.73 31.54
C LYS A 760 68.93 2.11 32.77
N GLU A 761 68.81 2.84 33.87
CA GLU A 761 68.18 2.37 35.12
C GLU A 761 66.72 1.95 34.90
N LYS A 762 65.96 2.75 34.15
CA LYS A 762 64.55 2.46 33.82
C LYS A 762 64.40 1.26 32.90
N ILE A 763 65.28 1.12 31.91
CA ILE A 763 65.30 -0.02 30.99
C ILE A 763 65.60 -1.31 31.76
N THR A 764 66.59 -1.29 32.66
CA THR A 764 66.90 -2.42 33.56
C THR A 764 65.70 -2.75 34.46
N ALA A 765 65.08 -1.76 35.11
CA ALA A 765 63.91 -1.97 35.96
C ALA A 765 62.72 -2.58 35.22
N LEU A 766 62.46 -2.14 33.98
CA LEU A 766 61.41 -2.70 33.12
C LEU A 766 61.70 -4.15 32.69
N PHE A 767 62.95 -4.49 32.34
CA PHE A 767 63.32 -5.87 32.05
C PHE A 767 63.23 -6.78 33.29
N ASP A 768 63.66 -6.30 34.46
CA ASP A 768 63.54 -7.07 35.70
C ASP A 768 62.10 -7.23 36.18
N PHE A 769 61.24 -6.24 35.92
CA PHE A 769 59.79 -6.37 36.10
C PHE A 769 59.21 -7.45 35.18
N CYS A 770 59.44 -7.35 33.88
CA CYS A 770 58.97 -8.34 32.89
C CYS A 770 59.43 -9.77 33.25
N ARG A 771 60.71 -9.94 33.64
CA ARG A 771 61.29 -11.23 34.06
C ARG A 771 60.63 -11.84 35.30
N ARG A 772 59.97 -11.03 36.13
CA ARG A 772 59.34 -11.44 37.40
C ARG A 772 57.82 -11.66 37.31
N ILE A 773 57.18 -11.29 36.21
CA ILE A 773 55.76 -11.57 35.97
C ILE A 773 55.60 -13.00 35.45
N GLN A 774 54.79 -13.81 36.12
CA GLN A 774 54.64 -15.24 35.79
C GLN A 774 53.64 -15.54 34.66
N THR A 775 52.94 -14.53 34.13
CA THR A 775 51.75 -14.69 33.27
C THR A 775 51.81 -13.91 31.95
N LEU A 776 53.00 -13.71 31.39
CA LEU A 776 53.21 -13.10 30.05
C LEU A 776 52.98 -14.13 28.93
N SER A 777 52.44 -13.68 27.78
CA SER A 777 52.27 -14.57 26.61
C SER A 777 53.60 -14.84 25.90
N ASP A 778 53.69 -15.96 25.18
CA ASP A 778 54.91 -16.35 24.46
C ASP A 778 55.36 -15.30 23.42
N ASP A 779 54.42 -14.66 22.73
CA ASP A 779 54.70 -13.55 21.81
C ASP A 779 55.23 -12.30 22.54
N THR A 780 54.65 -11.97 23.70
CA THR A 780 55.13 -10.87 24.56
C THR A 780 56.55 -11.16 25.07
N ASN A 781 56.81 -12.39 25.51
CA ASN A 781 58.13 -12.85 25.93
C ASN A 781 59.14 -12.79 24.78
N SER A 782 58.78 -13.25 23.58
CA SER A 782 59.62 -13.19 22.38
C SER A 782 60.01 -11.74 22.01
N LYS A 783 59.05 -10.81 22.06
CA LYS A 783 59.28 -9.38 21.84
C LYS A 783 60.20 -8.77 22.92
N ILE A 784 60.01 -9.13 24.18
CA ILE A 784 60.87 -8.68 25.30
C ILE A 784 62.31 -9.19 25.12
N MET A 785 62.50 -10.47 24.79
CA MET A 785 63.84 -11.03 24.54
C MET A 785 64.53 -10.35 23.35
N THR A 786 63.80 -10.10 22.26
CA THR A 786 64.31 -9.35 21.10
C THR A 786 64.78 -7.94 21.48
N LEU A 787 64.01 -7.23 22.33
CA LEU A 787 64.42 -5.92 22.84
C LEU A 787 65.59 -6.01 23.83
N TYR A 788 65.71 -7.09 24.59
CA TYR A 788 66.81 -7.33 25.52
C TYR A 788 68.12 -7.58 24.76
N ASP A 789 68.11 -8.37 23.69
CA ASP A 789 69.29 -8.57 22.84
C ASP A 789 69.74 -7.23 22.22
N ARG A 790 68.81 -6.43 21.70
CA ARG A 790 69.08 -5.07 21.21
C ARG A 790 69.63 -4.14 22.31
N PHE A 791 69.15 -4.25 23.55
CA PHE A 791 69.70 -3.51 24.69
C PHE A 791 71.14 -3.92 25.00
N VAL A 792 71.43 -5.22 24.99
CA VAL A 792 72.78 -5.77 25.22
C VAL A 792 73.75 -5.42 24.09
N GLU A 793 73.29 -5.30 22.84
CA GLU A 793 74.09 -4.77 21.73
C GLU A 793 74.39 -3.27 21.89
N LEU A 794 73.38 -2.45 22.19
CA LEU A 794 73.52 -0.99 22.31
C LEU A 794 74.18 -0.53 23.63
N ALA A 795 74.35 -1.42 24.60
CA ALA A 795 75.05 -1.16 25.86
C ALA A 795 76.54 -1.58 25.85
N LYS A 796 77.03 -2.15 24.74
CA LYS A 796 78.46 -2.43 24.47
C LYS A 796 79.12 -1.26 23.74
#